data_AF-S2L6A7-F1
#
_entry.id   AF-S2L6A7-F1
#
_cell.length_a   1.000
_cell.length_b   1.000
_cell.length_c   1.000
_cell.angle_alpha   90.00
_cell.angle_beta   90.00
_cell.angle_gamma   90.00
#
_symmetry.space_group_name_H-M   'P 1'
#
loop_
_entity.id
_entity.type
_entity.pdbx_description
1 polymer ?
#
loop_
_entity_poly.entity_id
_entity_poly.type
_entity_poly.pdbx_seq_one_letter_code
_entity_poly.pdbx_strand_id
1 'polypeptide(L)'
;MMACAPSAALAQASADLELPSGEIVARLVGDDAETGRLDVALEALGAKVVHVSSERYSYSGKWSAEGLIDGFARIRNALGSLVSDGWQNEPDDWPPEVVIGFHDERAPVVDTLILEPAAERHLPIDFAGSASPSEVPRFVEVLAGESPEPEAFERVATVRLSNRTVPQRIEIAPRAIRYLKLRVLENYGAPTMGLAEVKVFEAPSAASILDDVERNLARPALGGELVAFTSQDRDNLAIELVDGRADRESGWASAESTVGDAARLPQDLVFGFRGHRVAMVERVEIDPTSGSRYAVGNFDENWPRLVSIGVSQESPSGPFEALGRFELTQQSQAQSIPVGRPARYLRVRVLENHGGARTTIGEIAIIEAISDAGSVLVGEIADGWNAGIATSDDTFSLPDGRGEREPNDEMPESLLLGSQVAGAIEPLDDIDRFALALPGDEARMLRLDAHSGGLWRLAFDLDNAAGATVKRFRPSARSGNRIDLTWQLNPGDYRLSLWEPERITALVWDTSDSMEGRAEALERAVRGYVESLGKHESLLLFPFSDDVESLLDQPSREQPDILEALEGHFRPFGGTHWFDALAEALEALAGHAGQKTIIALTDGQDTGSETPLPELRQRLQASDARLIAIGLGPDLDELGMATGATGHGVLRSLAQLGSGRYVVQPSSADLPALYAAIAEELSGIQHYALAATAVEATGRLAVRQIGEPIPSIVAAPGFTLVLDGSGSMRRQIDGQPMIEIAREVMTELVGDLPDAVEVGLWTFGHRVREGQTGDCTDIEQLVPLGPLNRERLLASLSGVAALGTTPISETLERIGAALPRDGNPQLIVLVTDGEEECRSDLLEVVEALDDDGLQLSLNIVGFALDRPEVLAQLAEAAEAGQGRFVNAAQASDLAAAIEGALAVPFSVHDVAGDVVGAGLIGDSAIDLPVGRYTVRVETRDSPLVVQDIEVVADTTTEIRLDKQAEDIGVAIMERP
;
A
#
# COMPACT_ATOMS: atom_id res chain seq x y z
N MET A 1 12.40 -52.09 41.54
CA MET A 1 11.88 -53.43 41.16
C MET A 1 10.38 -53.34 40.95
N MET A 2 9.94 -53.09 39.72
CA MET A 2 8.94 -53.88 38.99
C MET A 2 8.91 -53.29 37.58
N ALA A 3 9.12 -54.14 36.59
CA ALA A 3 9.46 -53.79 35.22
C ALA A 3 8.22 -53.39 34.41
N CYS A 4 8.42 -52.45 33.48
CA CYS A 4 7.56 -52.18 32.34
C CYS A 4 7.48 -53.39 31.40
N ALA A 5 6.28 -53.68 30.92
CA ALA A 5 6.00 -54.21 29.59
C ALA A 5 4.60 -53.70 29.14
N PRO A 6 4.40 -53.45 27.84
CA PRO A 6 3.38 -52.53 27.32
C PRO A 6 2.02 -53.20 27.18
N SER A 7 0.93 -52.49 27.48
CA SER A 7 -0.42 -52.94 27.16
C SER A 7 -1.04 -52.03 26.12
N ALA A 8 -1.39 -52.64 24.99
CA ALA A 8 -2.29 -52.09 23.99
C ALA A 8 -3.55 -51.51 24.65
N ALA A 9 -3.75 -50.21 24.49
CA ALA A 9 -4.99 -49.51 24.82
C ALA A 9 -5.22 -48.33 23.86
N LEU A 10 -4.97 -48.56 22.56
CA LEU A 10 -5.32 -47.64 21.45
C LEU A 10 -6.40 -48.25 20.53
N ALA A 11 -7.12 -49.26 21.00
CA ALA A 11 -8.24 -49.84 20.28
C ALA A 11 -9.24 -50.45 21.28
N GLN A 12 -10.01 -49.60 21.97
CA GLN A 12 -11.35 -49.88 22.51
C GLN A 12 -11.81 -48.73 23.42
N ALA A 13 -12.51 -47.78 22.83
CA ALA A 13 -13.56 -47.02 23.51
C ALA A 13 -14.69 -46.71 22.50
N SER A 14 -15.07 -47.72 21.71
CA SER A 14 -16.43 -47.83 21.17
C SER A 14 -17.29 -48.45 22.27
N ALA A 15 -17.87 -47.62 23.13
CA ALA A 15 -19.00 -48.00 23.95
C ALA A 15 -20.21 -47.27 23.39
N ASP A 16 -20.91 -47.97 22.50
CA ASP A 16 -22.25 -47.63 22.04
C ASP A 16 -23.16 -47.43 23.26
N LEU A 17 -23.50 -46.18 23.55
CA LEU A 17 -24.84 -45.88 24.06
C LEU A 17 -25.73 -45.83 22.83
N GLU A 18 -26.76 -46.67 22.79
CA GLU A 18 -27.83 -46.55 21.80
C GLU A 18 -28.38 -45.11 21.83
N LEU A 19 -28.12 -44.37 20.74
CA LEU A 19 -28.69 -43.05 20.52
C LEU A 19 -30.23 -43.19 20.55
N PRO A 20 -30.96 -42.37 21.31
CA PRO A 20 -32.39 -42.17 21.10
C PRO A 20 -32.68 -41.98 19.60
N SER A 21 -33.72 -42.64 19.10
CA SER A 21 -34.09 -42.57 17.67
C SER A 21 -34.30 -41.11 17.23
N GLY A 22 -33.48 -40.61 16.30
CA GLY A 22 -33.59 -39.26 15.73
C GLY A 22 -32.48 -38.27 16.09
N GLU A 23 -31.41 -38.70 16.76
CA GLU A 23 -30.24 -37.84 17.07
C GLU A 23 -29.26 -37.69 15.89
N ILE A 24 -28.71 -36.48 15.73
CA ILE A 24 -27.67 -36.13 14.75
C ILE A 24 -26.33 -35.99 15.49
N VAL A 25 -25.25 -36.54 14.94
CA VAL A 25 -23.90 -36.32 15.47
C VAL A 25 -23.24 -35.21 14.67
N ALA A 26 -22.81 -34.13 15.34
CA ALA A 26 -22.11 -33.04 14.70
C ALA A 26 -20.77 -33.53 14.15
N ARG A 27 -20.37 -33.01 12.99
CA ARG A 27 -19.08 -33.31 12.37
C ARG A 27 -18.07 -32.23 12.72
N LEU A 28 -16.83 -32.64 13.01
CA LEU A 28 -15.75 -31.68 13.16
C LEU A 28 -15.49 -30.99 11.82
N VAL A 29 -15.12 -29.72 11.93
CA VAL A 29 -14.90 -28.82 10.82
C VAL A 29 -13.46 -28.33 10.91
N GLY A 30 -12.73 -28.33 9.79
CA GLY A 30 -11.45 -27.61 9.70
C GLY A 30 -11.69 -26.13 9.44
N ASP A 31 -10.65 -25.31 9.52
CA ASP A 31 -10.78 -23.84 9.44
C ASP A 31 -11.45 -23.36 8.12
N ASP A 32 -11.37 -24.14 7.03
CA ASP A 32 -11.96 -23.83 5.71
C ASP A 32 -13.31 -24.51 5.42
N ALA A 33 -14.31 -24.37 6.30
CA ALA A 33 -15.66 -24.83 5.97
C ALA A 33 -16.52 -23.76 5.33
N GLU A 34 -16.10 -23.31 4.16
CA GLU A 34 -16.96 -22.50 3.33
C GLU A 34 -18.07 -23.38 2.71
N THR A 35 -19.32 -22.98 2.94
CA THR A 35 -20.51 -23.64 2.37
C THR A 35 -20.84 -23.10 0.97
N GLY A 36 -20.06 -22.15 0.45
CA GLY A 36 -20.39 -21.40 -0.77
C GLY A 36 -21.64 -20.53 -0.62
N ARG A 37 -22.03 -20.20 0.61
CA ARG A 37 -23.18 -19.34 0.96
C ARG A 37 -22.78 -18.36 2.06
N LEU A 38 -23.49 -17.24 2.13
CA LEU A 38 -23.36 -16.27 3.21
C LEU A 38 -23.93 -16.82 4.51
N ASP A 39 -23.35 -16.41 5.62
CA ASP A 39 -23.86 -16.69 6.95
C ASP A 39 -25.06 -15.78 7.24
N VAL A 40 -26.27 -16.36 7.30
CA VAL A 40 -27.49 -15.61 7.55
C VAL A 40 -27.65 -15.21 9.02
N ALA A 41 -26.86 -15.79 9.93
CA ALA A 41 -26.85 -15.40 11.34
C ALA A 41 -25.93 -14.22 11.63
N LEU A 42 -25.12 -13.75 10.67
CA LEU A 42 -24.15 -12.68 10.88
C LEU A 42 -24.82 -11.31 11.14
N GLU A 43 -24.42 -10.64 12.22
CA GLU A 43 -24.95 -9.32 12.61
C GLU A 43 -24.72 -8.27 11.51
N ALA A 44 -23.55 -8.31 10.87
CA ALA A 44 -23.21 -7.41 9.77
C ALA A 44 -24.14 -7.53 8.54
N LEU A 45 -24.95 -8.59 8.46
CA LEU A 45 -25.97 -8.81 7.43
C LEU A 45 -27.41 -8.64 7.97
N GLY A 46 -27.56 -8.16 9.20
CA GLY A 46 -28.83 -7.75 9.81
C GLY A 46 -29.48 -8.77 10.74
N ALA A 47 -28.80 -9.87 11.06
CA ALA A 47 -29.24 -10.80 12.09
C ALA A 47 -29.09 -10.21 13.50
N LYS A 48 -29.86 -10.73 14.46
CA LYS A 48 -29.88 -10.25 15.86
C LYS A 48 -30.09 -11.39 16.83
N VAL A 49 -29.42 -11.34 17.97
CA VAL A 49 -29.85 -12.12 19.13
C VAL A 49 -31.03 -11.42 19.78
N VAL A 50 -32.19 -12.07 19.77
CA VAL A 50 -33.46 -11.50 20.27
C VAL A 50 -33.81 -11.98 21.68
N HIS A 51 -33.18 -13.07 22.13
CA HIS A 51 -33.34 -13.58 23.49
C HIS A 51 -32.14 -14.43 23.89
N VAL A 52 -31.73 -14.30 25.16
CA VAL A 52 -30.79 -15.20 25.83
C VAL A 52 -31.30 -15.45 27.25
N SER A 53 -31.09 -16.65 27.79
CA SER A 53 -31.55 -17.03 29.13
C SER A 53 -30.70 -16.39 30.24
N SER A 54 -29.38 -16.31 30.05
CA SER A 54 -28.43 -15.61 30.92
C SER A 54 -27.15 -15.24 30.17
N GLU A 55 -26.40 -14.28 30.70
CA GLU A 55 -25.06 -13.91 30.24
C GLU A 55 -24.15 -13.81 31.45
N ARG A 56 -23.00 -14.48 31.39
CA ARG A 56 -22.05 -14.44 32.50
C ARG A 56 -21.43 -13.06 32.63
N TYR A 57 -21.50 -12.50 33.84
CA TYR A 57 -20.80 -11.25 34.11
C TYR A 57 -19.28 -11.37 33.91
N SER A 58 -18.70 -10.41 33.18
CA SER A 58 -17.26 -10.19 33.09
C SER A 58 -16.95 -8.70 33.17
N TYR A 59 -15.82 -8.33 33.77
CA TYR A 59 -15.46 -6.91 33.90
C TYR A 59 -15.16 -6.25 32.55
N SER A 60 -14.61 -7.00 31.60
CA SER A 60 -14.38 -6.52 30.23
C SER A 60 -15.62 -6.54 29.34
N GLY A 61 -16.73 -7.15 29.79
CA GLY A 61 -17.91 -7.35 28.96
C GLY A 61 -17.75 -8.39 27.84
N LYS A 62 -16.66 -9.17 27.87
CA LYS A 62 -16.31 -10.12 26.79
C LYS A 62 -17.32 -11.23 26.53
N TRP A 63 -18.11 -11.59 27.54
CA TRP A 63 -19.19 -12.56 27.41
C TRP A 63 -20.50 -11.82 27.12
N SER A 64 -20.92 -11.86 25.87
CA SER A 64 -22.13 -11.20 25.37
C SER A 64 -22.82 -12.11 24.37
N ALA A 65 -24.15 -12.16 24.38
CA ALA A 65 -24.89 -12.92 23.39
C ALA A 65 -24.70 -12.35 21.97
N GLU A 66 -24.43 -11.04 21.83
CA GLU A 66 -24.10 -10.43 20.53
C GLU A 66 -22.83 -11.04 19.92
N GLY A 67 -21.87 -11.45 20.76
CA GLY A 67 -20.64 -12.10 20.32
C GLY A 67 -20.84 -13.47 19.67
N LEU A 68 -22.05 -14.06 19.71
CA LEU A 68 -22.35 -15.30 19.00
C LEU A 68 -22.49 -15.13 17.49
N ILE A 69 -22.60 -13.89 17.02
CA ILE A 69 -22.94 -13.56 15.63
C ILE A 69 -22.18 -12.34 15.13
N ASP A 70 -21.12 -11.92 15.82
CA ASP A 70 -20.34 -10.72 15.48
C ASP A 70 -19.34 -10.98 14.33
N GLY A 71 -19.16 -12.26 13.97
CA GLY A 71 -18.30 -12.74 12.90
C GLY A 71 -16.91 -13.15 13.39
N PHE A 72 -16.63 -13.02 14.68
CA PHE A 72 -15.31 -13.23 15.28
C PHE A 72 -15.42 -14.11 16.51
N ALA A 73 -14.58 -15.15 16.56
CA ALA A 73 -14.45 -15.92 17.79
C ALA A 73 -13.97 -15.05 18.96
N ARG A 74 -13.13 -14.04 18.68
CA ARG A 74 -12.58 -13.09 19.66
C ARG A 74 -12.24 -11.74 19.04
N ILE A 75 -12.35 -10.71 19.87
CA ILE A 75 -11.93 -9.33 19.54
C ILE A 75 -11.01 -8.81 20.64
N ARG A 76 -9.87 -8.21 20.26
CA ARG A 76 -8.92 -7.58 21.18
C ARG A 76 -8.92 -6.06 21.04
N ASN A 77 -8.84 -5.39 22.19
CA ASN A 77 -8.59 -3.96 22.23
C ASN A 77 -7.12 -3.63 21.93
N ALA A 78 -6.80 -2.33 21.83
CA ALA A 78 -5.44 -1.84 21.57
C ALA A 78 -4.39 -2.19 22.66
N LEU A 79 -4.82 -2.70 23.83
CA LEU A 79 -3.94 -3.16 24.90
C LEU A 79 -3.82 -4.71 24.93
N GLY A 80 -4.28 -5.39 23.88
CA GLY A 80 -4.23 -6.86 23.77
C GLY A 80 -5.27 -7.60 24.64
N SER A 81 -6.16 -6.89 25.34
CA SER A 81 -7.19 -7.50 26.20
C SER A 81 -8.43 -7.91 25.41
N LEU A 82 -9.01 -9.07 25.77
CA LEU A 82 -10.25 -9.59 25.15
C LEU A 82 -11.47 -8.74 25.54
N VAL A 83 -12.16 -8.23 24.52
CA VAL A 83 -13.41 -7.45 24.64
C VAL A 83 -14.62 -8.16 24.04
N SER A 84 -14.41 -9.19 23.21
CA SER A 84 -15.43 -10.18 22.81
C SER A 84 -14.76 -11.56 22.83
N ASP A 85 -15.47 -12.57 23.34
CA ASP A 85 -15.06 -13.98 23.44
C ASP A 85 -16.29 -14.90 23.24
N GLY A 86 -17.34 -14.37 22.60
CA GLY A 86 -18.65 -15.02 22.44
C GLY A 86 -19.55 -14.94 23.67
N TRP A 87 -20.32 -16.00 23.91
CA TRP A 87 -21.31 -16.10 24.98
C TRP A 87 -21.01 -17.23 25.95
N GLN A 88 -21.24 -16.97 27.24
CA GLN A 88 -21.20 -17.96 28.31
C GLN A 88 -22.40 -17.77 29.24
N ASN A 89 -23.02 -18.86 29.67
CA ASN A 89 -24.17 -18.81 30.58
C ASN A 89 -23.75 -18.59 32.05
N GLU A 90 -24.69 -18.16 32.89
CA GLU A 90 -24.53 -18.20 34.34
C GLU A 90 -24.59 -19.65 34.88
N PRO A 91 -23.82 -20.02 35.93
CA PRO A 91 -23.75 -21.39 36.45
C PRO A 91 -25.09 -22.05 36.80
N ASP A 92 -26.07 -21.26 37.24
CA ASP A 92 -27.38 -21.74 37.70
C ASP A 92 -28.44 -21.74 36.58
N ASP A 93 -28.09 -21.30 35.37
CA ASP A 93 -29.00 -21.19 34.23
C ASP A 93 -28.91 -22.44 33.33
N TRP A 94 -29.67 -23.48 33.69
CA TRP A 94 -29.76 -24.72 32.93
C TRP A 94 -31.21 -25.14 32.68
N PRO A 95 -31.59 -25.48 31.43
CA PRO A 95 -30.77 -25.44 30.21
C PRO A 95 -30.64 -24.00 29.66
N PRO A 96 -29.43 -23.53 29.28
CA PRO A 96 -29.31 -22.21 28.68
C PRO A 96 -29.88 -22.21 27.25
N GLU A 97 -30.49 -21.09 26.87
CA GLU A 97 -31.16 -20.88 25.59
C GLU A 97 -30.69 -19.58 24.93
N VAL A 98 -30.52 -19.60 23.61
CA VAL A 98 -30.36 -18.40 22.78
C VAL A 98 -31.31 -18.45 21.59
N VAL A 99 -31.85 -17.30 21.21
CA VAL A 99 -32.72 -17.11 20.05
C VAL A 99 -32.12 -16.08 19.11
N ILE A 100 -31.90 -16.49 17.86
CA ILE A 100 -31.39 -15.67 16.77
C ILE A 100 -32.55 -15.40 15.81
N GLY A 101 -32.79 -14.12 15.53
CA GLY A 101 -33.65 -13.65 14.45
C GLY A 101 -32.80 -13.24 13.25
N PHE A 102 -33.29 -13.55 12.05
CA PHE A 102 -32.60 -13.21 10.81
C PHE A 102 -33.05 -11.84 10.26
N HIS A 103 -32.31 -11.34 9.26
CA HIS A 103 -32.54 -10.04 8.63
C HIS A 103 -34.02 -9.78 8.31
N ASP A 104 -34.55 -8.64 8.78
CA ASP A 104 -35.95 -8.20 8.63
C ASP A 104 -37.00 -9.26 8.97
N GLU A 105 -36.70 -10.13 9.94
CA GLU A 105 -37.58 -11.23 10.35
C GLU A 105 -37.96 -12.16 9.17
N ARG A 106 -37.10 -12.26 8.16
CA ARG A 106 -37.24 -13.19 7.04
C ARG A 106 -36.93 -14.62 7.49
N ALA A 107 -37.46 -15.59 6.75
CA ALA A 107 -37.33 -17.01 7.08
C ALA A 107 -36.40 -17.71 6.05
N PRO A 108 -35.07 -17.72 6.28
CA PRO A 108 -34.12 -18.48 5.45
C PRO A 108 -34.48 -19.96 5.46
N VAL A 109 -34.23 -20.64 4.34
CA VAL A 109 -34.32 -22.10 4.26
C VAL A 109 -32.98 -22.66 4.73
N VAL A 110 -32.85 -22.95 6.01
CA VAL A 110 -31.61 -23.41 6.66
C VAL A 110 -31.42 -24.91 6.47
N ASP A 111 -30.20 -25.34 6.15
CA ASP A 111 -29.80 -26.75 6.17
C ASP A 111 -28.53 -27.03 6.99
N THR A 112 -27.74 -26.00 7.29
CA THR A 112 -26.45 -26.15 7.95
C THR A 112 -26.31 -25.13 9.06
N LEU A 113 -25.85 -25.60 10.22
CA LEU A 113 -25.39 -24.76 11.32
C LEU A 113 -23.95 -25.15 11.65
N ILE A 114 -23.14 -24.19 12.08
CA ILE A 114 -21.83 -24.43 12.66
C ILE A 114 -21.85 -23.81 14.05
N LEU A 115 -21.59 -24.63 15.07
CA LEU A 115 -21.42 -24.16 16.44
C LEU A 115 -19.92 -24.20 16.76
N GLU A 116 -19.39 -23.06 17.18
CA GLU A 116 -18.01 -22.95 17.62
C GLU A 116 -17.98 -22.87 19.16
N PRO A 117 -17.55 -23.94 19.85
CA PRO A 117 -17.40 -23.88 21.30
C PRO A 117 -16.35 -22.85 21.69
N ALA A 118 -16.61 -22.07 22.73
CA ALA A 118 -15.59 -21.18 23.27
C ALA A 118 -14.37 -22.01 23.68
N ALA A 119 -13.20 -21.66 23.15
CA ALA A 119 -11.96 -22.40 23.36
C ALA A 119 -11.01 -21.60 24.27
N GLU A 120 -10.29 -22.26 25.16
CA GLU A 120 -9.01 -21.76 25.66
C GLU A 120 -7.93 -22.03 24.60
N ARG A 121 -7.33 -20.97 24.08
CA ARG A 121 -6.06 -21.01 23.34
C ARG A 121 -5.17 -19.93 23.99
N HIS A 122 -4.46 -20.37 25.03
CA HIS A 122 -3.36 -19.72 25.77
C HIS A 122 -3.58 -18.34 26.42
N LEU A 123 -3.69 -18.31 27.76
CA LEU A 123 -3.13 -17.25 28.61
C LEU A 123 -2.71 -17.85 29.98
N PRO A 124 -1.55 -17.47 30.53
CA PRO A 124 -1.21 -17.73 31.92
C PRO A 124 -1.76 -16.63 32.86
N ILE A 125 -2.10 -17.03 34.09
CA ILE A 125 -2.35 -16.22 35.31
C ILE A 125 -3.82 -15.81 35.62
N ASP A 126 -4.38 -16.56 36.60
CA ASP A 126 -5.32 -16.19 37.67
C ASP A 126 -6.50 -15.25 37.39
N PHE A 127 -7.59 -15.74 36.80
CA PHE A 127 -8.96 -15.47 37.27
C PHE A 127 -9.90 -16.61 36.89
N ALA A 128 -10.68 -17.10 37.87
CA ALA A 128 -11.57 -18.24 37.73
C ALA A 128 -12.70 -18.00 36.71
N GLY A 129 -12.61 -18.65 35.55
CA GLY A 129 -13.69 -18.74 34.58
C GLY A 129 -13.21 -18.95 33.15
N SER A 130 -12.72 -20.15 32.82
CA SER A 130 -12.25 -20.49 31.48
C SER A 130 -12.88 -21.77 30.92
N ALA A 131 -13.10 -21.79 29.59
CA ALA A 131 -13.72 -22.90 28.88
C ALA A 131 -12.78 -24.09 28.66
N SER A 132 -12.72 -24.94 29.68
CA SER A 132 -12.17 -26.30 29.60
C SER A 132 -13.01 -27.15 28.62
N PRO A 133 -12.47 -28.25 28.04
CA PRO A 133 -13.27 -29.23 27.30
C PRO A 133 -14.57 -29.66 28.02
N SER A 134 -14.61 -29.60 29.36
CA SER A 134 -15.82 -29.81 30.17
C SER A 134 -16.97 -28.81 29.91
N GLU A 135 -16.66 -27.60 29.45
CA GLU A 135 -17.63 -26.54 29.12
C GLU A 135 -18.23 -26.67 27.71
N VAL A 136 -17.66 -27.52 26.84
CA VAL A 136 -18.17 -27.72 25.48
C VAL A 136 -19.61 -28.24 25.55
N PRO A 137 -20.57 -27.64 24.81
CA PRO A 137 -21.93 -28.17 24.72
C PRO A 137 -21.90 -29.62 24.23
N ARG A 138 -22.69 -30.50 24.84
CA ARG A 138 -22.76 -31.92 24.48
C ARG A 138 -24.04 -32.27 23.75
N PHE A 139 -25.19 -31.91 24.31
CA PHE A 139 -26.49 -32.14 23.69
C PHE A 139 -27.21 -30.82 23.47
N VAL A 140 -27.48 -30.50 22.20
CA VAL A 140 -28.10 -29.24 21.79
C VAL A 140 -29.39 -29.55 21.04
N GLU A 141 -30.50 -28.94 21.45
CA GLU A 141 -31.72 -28.91 20.65
C GLU A 141 -31.67 -27.72 19.69
N VAL A 142 -31.90 -28.00 18.41
CA VAL A 142 -32.14 -26.99 17.37
C VAL A 142 -33.64 -26.86 17.21
N LEU A 143 -34.19 -25.68 17.49
CA LEU A 143 -35.62 -25.39 17.39
C LEU A 143 -35.88 -24.25 16.40
N ALA A 144 -37.01 -24.33 15.70
CA ALA A 144 -37.47 -23.31 14.77
C ALA A 144 -38.76 -22.68 15.29
N GLY A 145 -38.87 -21.35 15.21
CA GLY A 145 -40.07 -20.61 15.59
C GLY A 145 -40.48 -19.58 14.54
N GLU A 146 -41.78 -19.29 14.49
CA GLU A 146 -42.36 -18.18 13.70
C GLU A 146 -42.43 -16.86 14.49
N SER A 147 -42.11 -16.90 15.79
CA SER A 147 -42.10 -15.78 16.72
C SER A 147 -41.00 -16.02 17.76
N PRO A 148 -40.42 -14.96 18.37
CA PRO A 148 -39.40 -15.11 19.42
C PRO A 148 -40.00 -15.60 20.76
N GLU A 149 -41.32 -15.68 20.88
CA GLU A 149 -41.99 -16.13 22.11
C GLU A 149 -41.64 -17.59 22.46
N PRO A 150 -41.38 -17.93 23.75
CA PRO A 150 -40.91 -19.26 24.14
C PRO A 150 -41.78 -20.43 23.67
N GLU A 151 -43.08 -20.20 23.52
CA GLU A 151 -44.10 -21.19 23.16
C GLU A 151 -44.19 -21.45 21.65
N ALA A 152 -43.55 -20.60 20.82
CA ALA A 152 -43.66 -20.62 19.37
C ALA A 152 -42.64 -21.54 18.68
N PHE A 153 -41.85 -22.30 19.45
CA PHE A 153 -40.76 -23.11 18.93
C PHE A 153 -41.11 -24.59 18.81
N GLU A 154 -40.77 -25.17 17.66
CA GLU A 154 -40.82 -26.61 17.41
C GLU A 154 -39.42 -27.18 17.24
N ARG A 155 -39.18 -28.36 17.83
CA ARG A 155 -37.89 -29.03 17.76
C ARG A 155 -37.64 -29.56 16.35
N VAL A 156 -36.51 -29.16 15.76
CA VAL A 156 -36.03 -29.62 14.45
C VAL A 156 -35.13 -30.83 14.61
N ALA A 157 -34.15 -30.74 15.52
CA ALA A 157 -33.17 -31.79 15.77
C ALA A 157 -32.69 -31.78 17.22
N THR A 158 -32.19 -32.93 17.68
CA THR A 158 -31.36 -33.04 18.88
C THR A 158 -29.98 -33.51 18.41
N VAL A 159 -28.95 -32.76 18.77
CA VAL A 159 -27.61 -32.90 18.21
C VAL A 159 -26.62 -33.21 19.32
N ARG A 160 -25.76 -34.19 19.08
CA ARG A 160 -24.61 -34.49 19.95
C ARG A 160 -23.34 -33.88 19.37
N LEU A 161 -22.77 -32.93 20.08
CA LEU A 161 -21.44 -32.39 19.80
C LEU A 161 -20.38 -33.31 20.41
N SER A 162 -19.17 -33.27 19.84
CA SER A 162 -17.99 -33.93 20.37
C SER A 162 -17.29 -33.05 21.42
N ASN A 163 -16.51 -33.66 22.31
CA ASN A 163 -15.73 -32.95 23.32
C ASN A 163 -14.46 -32.35 22.70
N ARG A 164 -14.64 -31.40 21.79
CA ARG A 164 -13.59 -30.70 21.05
C ARG A 164 -13.97 -29.22 20.97
N THR A 165 -12.99 -28.36 21.17
CA THR A 165 -13.10 -26.90 21.16
C THR A 165 -12.85 -26.31 19.77
N VAL A 166 -13.21 -27.06 18.71
CA VAL A 166 -13.12 -26.62 17.31
C VAL A 166 -14.53 -26.54 16.74
N PRO A 167 -14.76 -25.77 15.66
CA PRO A 167 -16.09 -25.65 15.07
C PRO A 167 -16.70 -27.01 14.69
N GLN A 168 -18.01 -27.16 14.93
CA GLN A 168 -18.75 -28.40 14.71
C GLN A 168 -19.98 -28.15 13.84
N ARG A 169 -20.02 -28.81 12.67
CA ARG A 169 -21.07 -28.70 11.67
C ARG A 169 -22.22 -29.62 11.99
N ILE A 170 -23.42 -29.06 11.92
CA ILE A 170 -24.71 -29.70 12.10
C ILE A 170 -25.45 -29.59 10.78
N GLU A 171 -25.85 -30.72 10.22
CA GLU A 171 -26.71 -30.75 9.04
C GLU A 171 -28.12 -31.12 9.46
N ILE A 172 -29.10 -30.34 9.00
CA ILE A 172 -30.53 -30.57 9.21
C ILE A 172 -31.22 -30.68 7.85
N ALA A 173 -32.43 -31.23 7.84
CA ALA A 173 -33.25 -31.18 6.63
C ALA A 173 -33.60 -29.72 6.32
N PRO A 174 -33.49 -29.27 5.04
CA PRO A 174 -33.80 -27.90 4.64
C PRO A 174 -35.15 -27.45 5.16
N ARG A 175 -35.17 -26.35 5.94
CA ARG A 175 -36.37 -25.85 6.60
C ARG A 175 -36.38 -24.33 6.64
N ALA A 176 -37.53 -23.72 6.35
CA ALA A 176 -37.73 -22.29 6.60
C ALA A 176 -37.75 -22.04 8.12
N ILE A 177 -36.85 -21.19 8.61
CA ILE A 177 -36.73 -20.86 10.03
C ILE A 177 -36.70 -19.34 10.15
N ARG A 178 -37.68 -18.75 10.82
CA ARG A 178 -37.71 -17.29 11.08
C ARG A 178 -36.89 -16.92 12.31
N TYR A 179 -37.06 -17.71 13.37
CA TYR A 179 -36.26 -17.62 14.59
C TYR A 179 -35.62 -18.98 14.87
N LEU A 180 -34.30 -19.00 14.99
CA LEU A 180 -33.53 -20.15 15.41
C LEU A 180 -33.36 -20.09 16.93
N LYS A 181 -33.78 -21.13 17.64
CA LYS A 181 -33.45 -21.31 19.05
C LYS A 181 -32.47 -22.47 19.23
N LEU A 182 -31.39 -22.21 19.95
CA LEU A 182 -30.49 -23.24 20.45
C LEU A 182 -30.74 -23.41 21.94
N ARG A 183 -31.04 -24.63 22.38
CA ARG A 183 -31.16 -24.99 23.79
C ARG A 183 -30.13 -26.06 24.14
N VAL A 184 -29.26 -25.79 25.10
CA VAL A 184 -28.22 -26.75 25.49
C VAL A 184 -28.66 -27.53 26.72
N LEU A 185 -28.83 -28.85 26.54
CA LEU A 185 -29.35 -29.75 27.56
C LEU A 185 -28.25 -30.25 28.52
N GLU A 186 -27.05 -30.42 28.00
CA GLU A 186 -25.91 -31.00 28.73
C GLU A 186 -24.60 -30.47 28.11
N ASN A 187 -23.55 -30.35 28.94
CA ASN A 187 -22.15 -30.18 28.53
C ASN A 187 -21.31 -31.39 29.01
N TYR A 188 -19.98 -31.26 29.02
CA TYR A 188 -19.08 -32.33 29.48
C TYR A 188 -18.71 -32.25 30.98
N GLY A 189 -19.58 -31.65 31.80
CA GLY A 189 -19.51 -31.73 33.27
C GLY A 189 -19.04 -30.45 33.98
N ALA A 190 -19.08 -29.30 33.30
CA ALA A 190 -18.82 -28.00 33.90
C ALA A 190 -20.12 -27.31 34.37
N PRO A 191 -20.04 -26.36 35.32
CA PRO A 191 -21.20 -25.56 35.72
C PRO A 191 -21.66 -24.58 34.62
N THR A 192 -20.77 -24.22 33.70
CA THR A 192 -20.98 -23.27 32.61
C THR A 192 -20.67 -23.92 31.26
N MET A 193 -21.18 -23.32 30.19
CA MET A 193 -20.86 -23.63 28.81
C MET A 193 -20.60 -22.34 28.05
N GLY A 194 -19.74 -22.40 27.04
CA GLY A 194 -19.44 -21.26 26.18
C GLY A 194 -19.53 -21.61 24.69
N LEU A 195 -20.02 -20.66 23.91
CA LEU A 195 -20.00 -20.67 22.45
C LEU A 195 -19.34 -19.38 21.99
N ALA A 196 -18.30 -19.50 21.16
CA ALA A 196 -17.65 -18.37 20.53
C ALA A 196 -18.55 -17.81 19.41
N GLU A 197 -19.02 -18.68 18.51
CA GLU A 197 -19.70 -18.26 17.27
C GLU A 197 -20.79 -19.25 16.84
N VAL A 198 -21.83 -18.75 16.19
CA VAL A 198 -22.97 -19.50 15.66
C VAL A 198 -23.24 -19.08 14.22
N LYS A 199 -22.82 -19.93 13.29
CA LYS A 199 -22.99 -19.67 11.85
C LYS A 199 -24.16 -20.48 11.30
N VAL A 200 -24.96 -19.86 10.44
CA VAL A 200 -26.16 -20.48 9.85
C VAL A 200 -26.14 -20.29 8.35
N PHE A 201 -26.30 -21.37 7.59
CA PHE A 201 -26.26 -21.33 6.13
C PHE A 201 -27.55 -21.84 5.51
N GLU A 202 -27.95 -21.16 4.45
CA GLU A 202 -29.11 -21.53 3.63
C GLU A 202 -28.81 -22.70 2.71
N ALA A 203 -29.83 -23.51 2.48
CA ALA A 203 -29.77 -24.63 1.57
C ALA A 203 -29.43 -24.13 0.15
N PRO A 204 -28.47 -24.75 -0.55
CA PRO A 204 -28.09 -24.35 -1.91
C PRO A 204 -29.25 -24.37 -2.92
N SER A 205 -30.32 -25.11 -2.62
CA SER A 205 -31.53 -25.22 -3.44
C SER A 205 -32.52 -24.06 -3.29
N ALA A 206 -32.34 -23.17 -2.30
CA ALA A 206 -33.22 -22.04 -2.04
C ALA A 206 -32.58 -20.71 -2.51
N ALA A 207 -33.45 -19.74 -2.83
CA ALA A 207 -33.04 -18.34 -2.98
C ALA A 207 -32.62 -17.79 -1.62
N SER A 208 -31.62 -16.92 -1.59
CA SER A 208 -31.12 -16.39 -0.33
C SER A 208 -32.00 -15.25 0.15
N ILE A 209 -32.22 -15.17 1.47
CA ILE A 209 -32.78 -13.95 2.05
C ILE A 209 -31.80 -12.76 2.00
N LEU A 210 -30.56 -12.96 1.58
CA LEU A 210 -29.53 -11.90 1.49
C LEU A 210 -29.25 -11.45 0.06
N ASP A 211 -30.05 -11.91 -0.92
CA ASP A 211 -29.85 -11.59 -2.33
C ASP A 211 -30.03 -10.09 -2.62
N ASP A 212 -30.89 -9.40 -1.87
CA ASP A 212 -31.20 -7.96 -1.97
C ASP A 212 -30.61 -7.12 -0.83
N VAL A 213 -29.79 -7.72 0.03
CA VAL A 213 -29.14 -7.02 1.14
C VAL A 213 -27.84 -6.38 0.66
N GLU A 214 -27.69 -5.09 0.93
CA GLU A 214 -26.46 -4.36 0.64
C GLU A 214 -25.29 -4.91 1.47
N ARG A 215 -24.13 -5.00 0.84
CA ARG A 215 -22.92 -5.58 1.44
C ARG A 215 -21.88 -4.48 1.60
N ASN A 216 -21.64 -4.11 2.85
CA ASN A 216 -20.55 -3.19 3.19
C ASN A 216 -19.22 -3.97 3.27
N LEU A 217 -18.46 -3.92 2.18
CA LEU A 217 -17.17 -4.60 2.04
C LEU A 217 -16.08 -4.08 2.98
N ALA A 218 -16.28 -2.92 3.64
CA ALA A 218 -15.34 -2.41 4.62
C ALA A 218 -15.47 -3.12 5.99
N ARG A 219 -16.60 -3.80 6.24
CA ARG A 219 -16.87 -4.48 7.53
C ARG A 219 -15.90 -5.63 7.75
N PRO A 220 -15.17 -5.66 8.87
CA PRO A 220 -14.28 -6.78 9.19
C PRO A 220 -15.00 -8.13 9.25
N ALA A 221 -16.23 -8.17 9.78
CA ALA A 221 -17.06 -9.38 9.83
C ALA A 221 -17.38 -9.98 8.44
N LEU A 222 -17.24 -9.17 7.36
CA LEU A 222 -17.38 -9.61 5.97
C LEU A 222 -16.02 -9.81 5.29
N GLY A 223 -14.91 -9.75 6.03
CA GLY A 223 -13.55 -9.85 5.53
C GLY A 223 -12.98 -8.53 4.99
N GLY A 224 -13.61 -7.39 5.26
CA GLY A 224 -13.02 -6.08 5.01
C GLY A 224 -11.83 -5.80 5.93
N GLU A 225 -10.79 -5.15 5.43
CA GLU A 225 -9.58 -4.90 6.21
C GLU A 225 -9.08 -3.47 5.95
N LEU A 226 -8.77 -2.71 7.01
CA LEU A 226 -8.05 -1.44 6.85
C LEU A 226 -6.55 -1.75 6.71
N VAL A 227 -6.09 -1.84 5.47
CA VAL A 227 -4.73 -2.31 5.14
C VAL A 227 -3.67 -1.22 5.24
N ALA A 228 -4.06 0.05 5.22
CA ALA A 228 -3.16 1.18 5.45
C ALA A 228 -3.92 2.41 5.96
N PHE A 229 -3.27 3.20 6.81
CA PHE A 229 -3.72 4.54 7.18
C PHE A 229 -2.52 5.45 7.48
N THR A 230 -2.69 6.76 7.32
CA THR A 230 -1.58 7.74 7.55
C THR A 230 -1.25 7.89 9.02
N SER A 231 -2.26 8.03 9.87
CA SER A 231 -2.09 8.26 11.30
C SER A 231 -3.34 7.90 12.06
N GLN A 232 -3.24 7.80 13.39
CA GLN A 232 -4.37 7.46 14.24
C GLN A 232 -4.14 7.95 15.67
N ASP A 233 -5.20 8.35 16.35
CA ASP A 233 -5.20 8.66 17.78
C ASP A 233 -5.25 7.37 18.62
N ARG A 234 -4.73 7.43 19.85
CA ARG A 234 -4.62 6.24 20.71
C ARG A 234 -5.98 5.73 21.24
N ASP A 235 -6.97 6.61 21.35
CA ASP A 235 -8.28 6.28 21.91
C ASP A 235 -9.38 6.17 20.84
N ASN A 236 -9.17 6.81 19.68
CA ASN A 236 -10.11 6.85 18.56
C ASN A 236 -9.57 6.02 17.38
N LEU A 237 -9.95 4.74 17.34
CA LEU A 237 -9.21 3.70 16.63
C LEU A 237 -9.72 3.42 15.21
N ALA A 238 -8.88 2.77 14.39
CA ALA A 238 -9.19 2.34 13.03
C ALA A 238 -10.47 1.52 12.91
N ILE A 239 -10.77 0.65 13.88
CA ILE A 239 -12.00 -0.14 13.87
C ILE A 239 -13.26 0.74 13.86
N GLU A 240 -13.21 1.92 14.45
CA GLU A 240 -14.34 2.86 14.50
C GLU A 240 -14.62 3.50 13.13
N LEU A 241 -13.85 3.20 12.08
CA LEU A 241 -14.23 3.54 10.69
C LEU A 241 -15.20 2.52 10.09
N VAL A 242 -15.32 1.32 10.66
CA VAL A 242 -15.96 0.16 10.02
C VAL A 242 -16.76 -0.70 11.02
N ASP A 243 -17.02 -0.18 12.22
CA ASP A 243 -17.78 -0.85 13.27
C ASP A 243 -19.29 -0.71 13.08
N GLY A 244 -19.72 0.02 12.03
CA GLY A 244 -21.11 0.21 11.67
C GLY A 244 -21.84 1.20 12.56
N ARG A 245 -21.11 2.05 13.30
CA ARG A 245 -21.66 3.02 14.24
C ARG A 245 -21.14 4.43 13.94
N ALA A 246 -22.02 5.25 13.40
CA ALA A 246 -21.78 6.69 13.27
C ALA A 246 -22.58 7.45 14.34
N ASP A 247 -21.93 7.86 15.42
CA ASP A 247 -22.56 8.60 16.52
C ASP A 247 -21.61 9.66 17.15
N ARG A 248 -22.11 10.43 18.12
CA ARG A 248 -21.34 11.50 18.77
C ARG A 248 -20.56 11.03 20.00
N GLU A 249 -20.45 9.72 20.21
CA GLU A 249 -19.77 9.11 21.35
C GLU A 249 -18.47 8.39 20.93
N SER A 250 -18.40 7.87 19.70
CA SER A 250 -17.22 7.22 19.10
C SER A 250 -16.86 7.74 17.70
N GLY A 251 -15.78 7.25 17.13
CA GLY A 251 -15.37 7.52 15.75
C GLY A 251 -13.86 7.71 15.64
N TRP A 252 -13.28 7.26 14.54
CA TRP A 252 -11.85 7.37 14.31
C TRP A 252 -11.36 8.82 14.33
N ALA A 253 -10.13 9.03 14.79
CA ALA A 253 -9.44 10.31 14.71
C ALA A 253 -8.00 10.15 14.23
N SER A 254 -7.53 11.09 13.40
CA SER A 254 -6.12 11.22 13.07
C SER A 254 -5.30 11.60 14.32
N ALA A 255 -4.02 11.21 14.35
CA ALA A 255 -3.11 11.60 15.43
C ALA A 255 -3.01 13.13 15.59
N GLU A 256 -2.90 13.62 16.83
CA GLU A 256 -2.72 15.04 17.12
C GLU A 256 -1.33 15.53 16.65
N SER A 257 -1.27 16.72 16.06
CA SER A 257 -0.01 17.35 15.62
C SER A 257 0.69 18.04 16.82
N THR A 258 1.99 17.79 17.02
CA THR A 258 2.78 18.58 17.97
C THR A 258 3.07 19.96 17.37
N VAL A 259 2.42 21.00 17.92
CA VAL A 259 2.63 22.46 17.74
C VAL A 259 3.52 22.86 16.54
N GLY A 260 2.88 23.18 15.41
CA GLY A 260 3.54 23.82 14.26
C GLY A 260 2.83 23.58 12.94
N ASP A 261 2.36 22.35 12.73
CA ASP A 261 1.59 21.95 11.55
C ASP A 261 0.11 21.82 11.93
N ALA A 262 -0.77 22.53 11.21
CA ALA A 262 -2.20 22.25 11.22
C ALA A 262 -2.46 20.80 10.76
N ALA A 263 -3.68 20.29 10.99
CA ALA A 263 -4.16 18.92 10.74
C ALA A 263 -3.28 18.16 9.73
N ARG A 264 -2.72 17.01 10.15
CA ARG A 264 -1.73 16.15 9.45
C ARG A 264 -2.20 15.62 8.09
N LEU A 265 -2.91 16.43 7.32
CA LEU A 265 -3.50 16.17 6.03
C LEU A 265 -2.39 16.14 4.98
N PRO A 266 -2.59 15.39 3.88
CA PRO A 266 -3.73 14.50 3.66
C PRO A 266 -3.72 13.26 4.59
N GLN A 267 -4.90 12.71 4.87
CA GLN A 267 -5.06 11.43 5.58
C GLN A 267 -5.52 10.36 4.58
N ASP A 268 -4.70 9.34 4.36
CA ASP A 268 -5.06 8.17 3.58
C ASP A 268 -5.67 7.09 4.47
N LEU A 269 -6.75 6.49 3.99
CA LEU A 269 -7.40 5.30 4.53
C LEU A 269 -7.58 4.31 3.38
N VAL A 270 -6.88 3.17 3.44
CA VAL A 270 -6.89 2.16 2.37
C VAL A 270 -7.54 0.89 2.87
N PHE A 271 -8.58 0.45 2.16
CA PHE A 271 -9.37 -0.72 2.46
C PHE A 271 -9.05 -1.85 1.48
N GLY A 272 -8.78 -3.04 2.00
CA GLY A 272 -8.80 -4.29 1.25
C GLY A 272 -10.10 -5.05 1.51
N PHE A 273 -10.51 -5.88 0.56
CA PHE A 273 -11.71 -6.72 0.69
C PHE A 273 -11.33 -8.16 1.03
N ARG A 274 -12.33 -9.01 1.29
CA ARG A 274 -12.14 -10.41 1.72
C ARG A 274 -11.03 -11.14 0.96
N GLY A 275 -9.94 -11.45 1.66
CA GLY A 275 -8.78 -12.17 1.11
C GLY A 275 -7.97 -11.38 0.07
N HIS A 276 -8.10 -10.06 0.04
CA HIS A 276 -7.57 -9.16 -0.99
C HIS A 276 -8.04 -9.53 -2.42
N ARG A 277 -9.31 -9.92 -2.55
CA ARG A 277 -9.95 -10.19 -3.85
C ARG A 277 -10.44 -8.90 -4.51
N VAL A 278 -10.55 -8.94 -5.84
CA VAL A 278 -11.17 -7.84 -6.60
C VAL A 278 -12.69 -7.89 -6.42
N ALA A 279 -13.29 -6.80 -5.97
CA ALA A 279 -14.73 -6.61 -5.85
C ALA A 279 -15.20 -5.48 -6.77
N MET A 280 -16.44 -5.59 -7.28
CA MET A 280 -17.08 -4.46 -7.99
C MET A 280 -17.66 -3.50 -6.95
N VAL A 281 -17.08 -2.32 -6.80
CA VAL A 281 -17.54 -1.31 -5.85
C VAL A 281 -18.57 -0.40 -6.52
N GLU A 282 -19.78 -0.33 -5.96
CA GLU A 282 -20.84 0.55 -6.42
C GLU A 282 -20.57 1.99 -5.96
N ARG A 283 -20.37 2.18 -4.66
CA ARG A 283 -20.24 3.49 -4.01
C ARG A 283 -19.53 3.39 -2.67
N VAL A 284 -19.03 4.53 -2.20
CA VAL A 284 -18.54 4.75 -0.84
C VAL A 284 -19.51 5.67 -0.12
N GLU A 285 -19.80 5.37 1.14
CA GLU A 285 -20.56 6.25 2.02
C GLU A 285 -19.67 6.66 3.19
N ILE A 286 -19.55 7.97 3.41
CA ILE A 286 -18.78 8.53 4.52
C ILE A 286 -19.78 9.21 5.46
N ASP A 287 -19.97 8.67 6.65
CA ASP A 287 -20.69 9.34 7.72
C ASP A 287 -19.67 10.03 8.63
N PRO A 288 -19.62 11.36 8.63
CA PRO A 288 -18.67 12.08 9.46
C PRO A 288 -19.09 12.09 10.93
N THR A 289 -20.31 11.65 11.29
CA THR A 289 -20.85 11.73 12.65
C THR A 289 -19.95 11.00 13.63
N SER A 290 -19.10 11.76 14.32
CA SER A 290 -18.08 11.24 15.23
C SER A 290 -18.01 12.08 16.50
N GLY A 291 -17.50 11.48 17.58
CA GLY A 291 -17.16 12.16 18.82
C GLY A 291 -15.95 11.54 19.51
N SER A 292 -15.81 11.81 20.80
CA SER A 292 -14.84 11.13 21.65
C SER A 292 -15.47 10.84 23.00
N ARG A 293 -15.30 9.60 23.47
CA ARG A 293 -15.72 9.19 24.82
C ARG A 293 -15.03 10.00 25.91
N TYR A 294 -13.89 10.64 25.61
CA TYR A 294 -13.00 11.26 26.58
C TYR A 294 -12.76 12.76 26.37
N ALA A 295 -13.08 13.30 25.18
CA ALA A 295 -12.88 14.71 24.87
C ALA A 295 -14.21 15.50 24.73
N VAL A 296 -14.24 16.70 25.30
CA VAL A 296 -15.40 17.61 25.28
C VAL A 296 -15.10 18.75 24.30
N GLY A 297 -15.84 18.86 23.20
CA GLY A 297 -15.61 19.89 22.19
C GLY A 297 -16.53 19.79 20.97
N ASN A 298 -16.41 20.75 20.04
CA ASN A 298 -17.08 20.70 18.74
C ASN A 298 -16.27 19.80 17.79
N PHE A 299 -16.75 18.60 17.49
CA PHE A 299 -16.09 17.67 16.57
C PHE A 299 -16.41 17.96 15.11
N ASP A 300 -17.50 18.70 14.85
CA ASP A 300 -17.99 18.94 13.50
C ASP A 300 -16.94 19.68 12.63
N GLU A 301 -16.04 20.48 13.23
CA GLU A 301 -14.93 21.15 12.52
C GLU A 301 -13.83 20.16 12.06
N ASN A 302 -13.68 19.02 12.75
CA ASN A 302 -12.72 17.97 12.40
C ASN A 302 -13.24 17.04 11.31
N TRP A 303 -14.52 17.14 10.93
CA TRP A 303 -15.09 16.28 9.90
C TRP A 303 -14.51 16.58 8.52
N PRO A 304 -14.35 15.57 7.66
CA PRO A 304 -13.87 15.78 6.30
C PRO A 304 -14.77 16.77 5.55
N ARG A 305 -14.14 17.69 4.83
CA ARG A 305 -14.77 18.65 3.92
C ARG A 305 -14.50 18.28 2.47
N LEU A 306 -13.28 17.85 2.16
CA LEU A 306 -12.88 17.48 0.81
C LEU A 306 -12.16 16.15 0.85
N VAL A 307 -12.65 15.19 0.06
CA VAL A 307 -12.06 13.84 -0.04
C VAL A 307 -11.82 13.47 -1.50
N SER A 308 -10.81 12.65 -1.75
CA SER A 308 -10.62 11.97 -3.04
C SER A 308 -10.74 10.45 -2.86
N ILE A 309 -11.31 9.79 -3.87
CA ILE A 309 -11.45 8.33 -3.90
C ILE A 309 -10.53 7.78 -4.98
N GLY A 310 -9.76 6.74 -4.65
CA GLY A 310 -8.93 5.99 -5.59
C GLY A 310 -9.15 4.49 -5.49
N VAL A 311 -8.95 3.77 -6.61
CA VAL A 311 -9.04 2.30 -6.65
C VAL A 311 -7.77 1.68 -7.22
N SER A 312 -7.34 0.54 -6.70
CA SER A 312 -6.22 -0.24 -7.22
C SER A 312 -6.58 -1.71 -7.28
N GLN A 313 -6.10 -2.42 -8.30
CA GLN A 313 -6.19 -3.88 -8.39
C GLN A 313 -4.85 -4.56 -8.10
N GLU A 314 -3.79 -3.80 -7.80
CA GLU A 314 -2.42 -4.31 -7.77
C GLU A 314 -1.90 -4.45 -6.34
N SER A 315 -1.74 -3.32 -5.65
CA SER A 315 -1.07 -3.25 -4.35
C SER A 315 -1.77 -2.25 -3.41
N PRO A 316 -1.70 -2.45 -2.08
CA PRO A 316 -2.21 -1.49 -1.10
C PRO A 316 -1.46 -0.14 -1.10
N SER A 317 -0.30 -0.03 -1.75
CA SER A 317 0.43 1.23 -1.96
C SER A 317 0.15 1.89 -3.33
N GLY A 318 -0.69 1.28 -4.15
CA GLY A 318 -1.01 1.74 -5.50
C GLY A 318 -0.13 1.10 -6.59
N PRO A 319 -0.18 1.62 -7.83
CA PRO A 319 -0.86 2.87 -8.23
C PRO A 319 -2.39 2.80 -8.04
N PHE A 320 -2.99 3.96 -7.73
CA PHE A 320 -4.45 4.12 -7.60
C PHE A 320 -4.99 4.94 -8.76
N GLU A 321 -6.02 4.44 -9.44
CA GLU A 321 -6.86 5.22 -10.36
C GLU A 321 -7.70 6.20 -9.53
N ALA A 322 -7.48 7.51 -9.72
CA ALA A 322 -8.28 8.53 -9.04
C ALA A 322 -9.64 8.73 -9.72
N LEU A 323 -10.72 8.71 -8.92
CA LEU A 323 -12.09 8.90 -9.40
C LEU A 323 -12.56 10.37 -9.31
N GLY A 324 -11.79 11.21 -8.64
CA GLY A 324 -12.05 12.64 -8.46
C GLY A 324 -12.25 13.03 -6.99
N ARG A 325 -12.70 14.28 -6.79
CA ARG A 325 -12.98 14.86 -5.48
C ARG A 325 -14.44 15.06 -5.20
N PHE A 326 -14.75 14.94 -3.93
CA PHE A 326 -16.09 15.05 -3.40
C PHE A 326 -16.06 15.98 -2.20
N GLU A 327 -16.83 17.06 -2.28
CA GLU A 327 -17.08 17.93 -1.13
C GLU A 327 -18.13 17.28 -0.22
N LEU A 328 -17.80 17.13 1.05
CA LEU A 328 -18.69 16.67 2.08
C LEU A 328 -19.22 17.87 2.88
N THR A 329 -20.54 17.91 3.03
CA THR A 329 -21.23 18.86 3.87
C THR A 329 -21.01 18.56 5.35
N GLN A 330 -21.05 19.59 6.19
CA GLN A 330 -20.95 19.45 7.65
C GLN A 330 -22.30 19.00 8.26
N GLN A 331 -22.82 17.87 7.78
CA GLN A 331 -24.08 17.28 8.23
C GLN A 331 -23.82 15.95 8.92
N SER A 332 -24.56 15.72 10.01
CA SER A 332 -24.47 14.49 10.82
C SER A 332 -25.28 13.37 10.15
N GLN A 333 -24.82 12.92 8.99
CA GLN A 333 -25.39 11.82 8.21
C GLN A 333 -24.40 11.33 7.14
N ALA A 334 -24.54 10.07 6.76
CA ALA A 334 -23.83 9.48 5.63
C ALA A 334 -23.99 10.28 4.33
N GLN A 335 -22.88 10.42 3.61
CA GLN A 335 -22.79 11.09 2.32
C GLN A 335 -22.21 10.12 1.29
N SER A 336 -22.94 9.93 0.18
CA SER A 336 -22.67 8.89 -0.80
C SER A 336 -21.87 9.41 -2.00
N ILE A 337 -20.85 8.64 -2.39
CA ILE A 337 -19.92 8.91 -3.49
C ILE A 337 -19.95 7.72 -4.45
N PRO A 338 -20.40 7.89 -5.72
CA PRO A 338 -20.43 6.80 -6.68
C PRO A 338 -19.02 6.38 -7.11
N VAL A 339 -18.79 5.08 -7.26
CA VAL A 339 -17.51 4.48 -7.69
C VAL A 339 -17.67 3.75 -9.03
N GLY A 340 -18.47 2.69 -9.08
CA GLY A 340 -18.73 1.91 -10.31
C GLY A 340 -17.46 1.32 -10.96
N ARG A 341 -16.54 0.79 -10.16
CA ARG A 341 -15.24 0.27 -10.61
C ARG A 341 -14.84 -1.02 -9.87
N PRO A 342 -14.15 -1.96 -10.54
CA PRO A 342 -13.50 -3.07 -9.86
C PRO A 342 -12.31 -2.56 -9.04
N ALA A 343 -12.19 -3.01 -7.80
CA ALA A 343 -11.10 -2.64 -6.90
C ALA A 343 -10.69 -3.86 -6.07
N ARG A 344 -9.38 -4.06 -5.89
CA ARG A 344 -8.83 -4.89 -4.82
C ARG A 344 -8.61 -4.07 -3.56
N TYR A 345 -8.17 -2.83 -3.76
CA TYR A 345 -7.97 -1.81 -2.74
C TYR A 345 -8.73 -0.55 -3.10
N LEU A 346 -9.37 0.06 -2.11
CA LEU A 346 -10.00 1.38 -2.23
C LEU A 346 -9.35 2.35 -1.25
N ARG A 347 -8.93 3.51 -1.73
CA ARG A 347 -8.37 4.59 -0.92
C ARG A 347 -9.39 5.71 -0.77
N VAL A 348 -9.68 6.08 0.47
CA VAL A 348 -10.31 7.35 0.84
C VAL A 348 -9.19 8.26 1.34
N ARG A 349 -8.93 9.36 0.62
CA ARG A 349 -7.94 10.37 1.02
C ARG A 349 -8.68 11.62 1.47
N VAL A 350 -8.56 11.99 2.74
CA VAL A 350 -9.07 13.25 3.27
C VAL A 350 -8.05 14.34 3.01
N LEU A 351 -8.51 15.40 2.36
CA LEU A 351 -7.68 16.49 1.87
C LEU A 351 -7.88 17.75 2.68
N GLU A 352 -9.11 17.97 3.12
CA GLU A 352 -9.49 19.07 3.98
C GLU A 352 -10.55 18.61 4.98
N ASN A 353 -10.57 19.26 6.14
CA ASN A 353 -11.67 19.20 7.10
C ASN A 353 -12.37 20.58 7.18
N HIS A 354 -13.38 20.74 8.04
CA HIS A 354 -14.08 22.01 8.25
C HIS A 354 -13.34 22.99 9.18
N GLY A 355 -12.00 22.97 9.17
CA GLY A 355 -11.14 23.90 9.93
C GLY A 355 -10.65 23.37 11.28
N GLY A 356 -10.91 22.10 11.58
CA GLY A 356 -10.48 21.43 12.81
C GLY A 356 -8.98 21.12 12.85
N ALA A 357 -8.44 20.91 14.06
CA ALA A 357 -7.03 20.60 14.26
C ALA A 357 -6.66 19.14 13.95
N ARG A 358 -7.66 18.28 13.76
CA ARG A 358 -7.53 16.85 13.43
C ARG A 358 -8.61 16.46 12.42
N THR A 359 -8.53 15.26 11.86
CA THR A 359 -9.63 14.67 11.08
C THR A 359 -10.35 13.64 11.93
N THR A 360 -11.68 13.62 11.94
CA THR A 360 -12.47 12.57 12.56
C THR A 360 -13.56 12.06 11.64
N ILE A 361 -13.83 10.75 11.65
CA ILE A 361 -14.84 10.10 10.81
C ILE A 361 -15.61 9.10 11.66
N GLY A 362 -16.93 9.05 11.49
CA GLY A 362 -17.81 8.16 12.23
C GLY A 362 -17.89 6.77 11.63
N GLU A 363 -18.08 6.67 10.31
CA GLU A 363 -18.15 5.38 9.60
C GLU A 363 -17.81 5.58 8.12
N ILE A 364 -17.19 4.58 7.53
CA ILE A 364 -16.99 4.43 6.08
C ILE A 364 -17.60 3.10 5.65
N ALA A 365 -18.60 3.16 4.79
CA ALA A 365 -19.17 1.98 4.14
C ALA A 365 -18.74 1.92 2.67
N ILE A 366 -18.31 0.73 2.22
CA ILE A 366 -17.97 0.46 0.83
C ILE A 366 -18.97 -0.55 0.28
N ILE A 367 -19.89 -0.10 -0.56
CA ILE A 367 -21.02 -0.92 -0.99
C ILE A 367 -20.67 -1.68 -2.27
N GLU A 368 -20.83 -3.01 -2.23
CA GLU A 368 -20.65 -3.87 -3.39
C GLU A 368 -21.78 -3.71 -4.41
N ALA A 369 -21.45 -3.66 -5.71
CA ALA A 369 -22.43 -3.80 -6.77
C ALA A 369 -22.83 -5.27 -6.95
N ILE A 370 -24.08 -5.60 -6.64
CA ILE A 370 -24.60 -6.96 -6.84
C ILE A 370 -24.76 -7.20 -8.35
N SER A 371 -23.89 -8.05 -8.92
CA SER A 371 -23.87 -8.39 -10.35
C SER A 371 -24.11 -9.87 -10.61
N ASP A 372 -24.29 -10.24 -11.88
CA ASP A 372 -24.38 -11.65 -12.30
C ASP A 372 -23.10 -12.46 -11.97
N ALA A 373 -21.96 -11.80 -11.73
CA ALA A 373 -20.70 -12.43 -11.35
C ALA A 373 -20.68 -12.94 -9.89
N GLY A 374 -21.71 -12.63 -9.09
CA GLY A 374 -21.78 -12.98 -7.68
C GLY A 374 -21.10 -11.95 -6.77
N SER A 375 -21.06 -12.25 -5.48
CA SER A 375 -20.43 -11.42 -4.46
C SER A 375 -19.00 -11.90 -4.20
N VAL A 376 -18.09 -10.96 -3.95
CA VAL A 376 -16.73 -11.21 -3.42
C VAL A 376 -16.77 -11.88 -2.04
N LEU A 377 -17.94 -12.02 -1.42
CA LEU A 377 -18.12 -12.69 -0.13
C LEU A 377 -18.46 -14.19 -0.27
N VAL A 378 -18.63 -14.69 -1.48
CA VAL A 378 -19.05 -16.07 -1.75
C VAL A 378 -17.99 -16.81 -2.56
N GLY A 379 -17.70 -18.05 -2.15
CA GLY A 379 -16.75 -18.93 -2.83
C GLY A 379 -15.33 -18.84 -2.28
N GLU A 380 -14.56 -19.90 -2.52
CA GLU A 380 -13.20 -20.07 -1.98
C GLU A 380 -12.29 -18.90 -2.37
N ILE A 381 -11.39 -18.54 -1.46
CA ILE A 381 -10.28 -17.62 -1.72
C ILE A 381 -9.27 -18.34 -2.63
N ALA A 382 -9.61 -18.45 -3.91
CA ALA A 382 -8.79 -19.08 -4.94
C ALA A 382 -7.89 -18.05 -5.65
N ASP A 383 -7.04 -17.33 -4.89
CA ASP A 383 -6.08 -16.40 -5.47
C ASP A 383 -4.65 -16.93 -5.31
N GLY A 384 -3.91 -16.99 -6.43
CA GLY A 384 -2.52 -17.47 -6.52
C GLY A 384 -1.47 -16.68 -5.71
N TRP A 385 -1.91 -15.75 -4.85
CA TRP A 385 -1.08 -15.07 -3.85
C TRP A 385 -1.01 -15.83 -2.51
N ASN A 386 -2.05 -16.63 -2.20
CA ASN A 386 -2.02 -17.63 -1.12
C ASN A 386 -1.43 -18.97 -1.62
N ALA A 387 -0.72 -18.97 -2.75
CA ALA A 387 -0.04 -20.16 -3.22
C ALA A 387 0.86 -20.65 -2.08
N GLY A 388 0.63 -21.90 -1.64
CA GLY A 388 1.56 -22.59 -0.74
C GLY A 388 2.97 -22.52 -1.31
N ILE A 389 3.97 -22.89 -0.49
CA ILE A 389 5.35 -23.00 -0.99
C ILE A 389 5.31 -23.86 -2.25
N ALA A 390 5.68 -23.30 -3.39
CA ALA A 390 5.82 -24.04 -4.63
C ALA A 390 6.79 -25.18 -4.34
N THR A 391 6.28 -26.40 -4.27
CA THR A 391 7.14 -27.56 -4.06
C THR A 391 7.92 -27.80 -5.36
N SER A 392 9.09 -28.42 -5.29
CA SER A 392 9.84 -28.83 -6.48
C SER A 392 9.02 -29.73 -7.45
N ASP A 393 7.86 -30.26 -6.99
CA ASP A 393 6.87 -31.02 -7.77
C ASP A 393 5.83 -30.16 -8.52
N ASP A 394 5.73 -28.84 -8.25
CA ASP A 394 5.06 -27.91 -9.16
C ASP A 394 5.93 -27.79 -10.42
N THR A 395 5.81 -28.80 -11.26
CA THR A 395 6.63 -28.99 -12.46
C THR A 395 6.58 -27.75 -13.34
N PHE A 396 7.59 -26.88 -13.16
CA PHE A 396 7.99 -25.91 -14.15
C PHE A 396 8.28 -26.68 -15.42
N SER A 397 7.27 -26.75 -16.28
CA SER A 397 7.41 -27.36 -17.58
C SER A 397 8.19 -26.35 -18.39
N LEU A 398 9.48 -26.63 -18.62
CA LEU A 398 10.30 -25.86 -19.54
C LEU A 398 9.47 -25.70 -20.83
N PRO A 399 9.09 -24.48 -21.22
CA PRO A 399 8.31 -24.28 -22.43
C PRO A 399 9.07 -24.85 -23.63
N ASP A 400 8.36 -25.18 -24.72
CA ASP A 400 8.97 -25.66 -25.96
C ASP A 400 10.03 -24.64 -26.44
N GLY A 401 11.30 -24.94 -26.13
CA GLY A 401 12.41 -24.00 -26.23
C GLY A 401 13.74 -24.72 -26.31
N ARG A 402 14.80 -23.98 -26.64
CA ARG A 402 16.17 -24.54 -26.64
C ARG A 402 16.65 -24.59 -25.19
N GLY A 403 17.02 -25.77 -24.71
CA GLY A 403 17.79 -25.88 -23.46
C GLY A 403 19.17 -25.23 -23.62
N GLU A 404 19.66 -24.60 -22.56
CA GLU A 404 21.00 -24.05 -22.50
C GLU A 404 22.09 -25.12 -22.71
N ARG A 405 23.32 -24.67 -22.97
CA ARG A 405 24.49 -25.53 -23.16
C ARG A 405 25.53 -25.31 -22.08
N GLU A 406 25.51 -26.18 -21.08
CA GLU A 406 26.48 -26.20 -19.99
C GLU A 406 27.88 -26.76 -20.37
N PRO A 407 28.99 -26.21 -19.83
CA PRO A 407 29.08 -24.98 -19.05
C PRO A 407 29.14 -23.73 -19.94
N ASN A 408 28.44 -22.66 -19.56
CA ASN A 408 28.47 -21.39 -20.30
C ASN A 408 29.08 -20.21 -19.49
N ASP A 409 29.71 -20.53 -18.34
CA ASP A 409 30.24 -19.58 -17.35
C ASP A 409 31.37 -18.70 -17.90
N GLU A 410 32.28 -19.28 -18.68
CA GLU A 410 33.39 -18.55 -19.31
C GLU A 410 33.05 -18.14 -20.75
N MET A 411 32.40 -19.03 -21.49
CA MET A 411 32.10 -18.86 -22.92
C MET A 411 30.60 -18.67 -23.12
N PRO A 412 30.14 -17.45 -23.45
CA PRO A 412 28.72 -17.16 -23.49
C PRO A 412 27.99 -17.91 -24.62
N GLU A 413 26.80 -18.43 -24.31
CA GLU A 413 25.89 -19.03 -25.29
C GLU A 413 25.16 -17.95 -26.11
N SER A 414 24.91 -18.18 -27.39
CA SER A 414 24.13 -17.22 -28.19
C SER A 414 22.65 -17.18 -27.79
N LEU A 415 22.19 -16.03 -27.31
CA LEU A 415 20.77 -15.72 -27.12
C LEU A 415 20.25 -14.98 -28.35
N LEU A 416 19.50 -15.69 -29.20
CA LEU A 416 18.95 -15.12 -30.43
C LEU A 416 17.70 -14.29 -30.10
N LEU A 417 17.63 -13.08 -30.65
CA LEU A 417 16.47 -12.21 -30.49
C LEU A 417 15.18 -12.90 -30.99
N GLY A 418 14.10 -12.83 -30.21
CA GLY A 418 12.81 -13.46 -30.49
C GLY A 418 12.77 -14.97 -30.24
N SER A 419 13.83 -15.55 -29.69
CA SER A 419 13.87 -16.94 -29.25
C SER A 419 13.91 -17.05 -27.74
N GLN A 420 13.45 -18.19 -27.23
CA GLN A 420 13.46 -18.51 -25.81
C GLN A 420 14.51 -19.58 -25.52
N VAL A 421 15.28 -19.36 -24.45
CA VAL A 421 16.22 -20.32 -23.86
C VAL A 421 15.69 -20.71 -22.48
N ALA A 422 15.86 -21.97 -22.12
CA ALA A 422 15.50 -22.46 -20.80
C ALA A 422 16.73 -23.07 -20.12
N GLY A 423 16.91 -22.77 -18.85
CA GLY A 423 18.16 -23.00 -18.12
C GLY A 423 17.97 -23.24 -16.63
N ALA A 424 19.08 -23.48 -15.94
CA ALA A 424 19.10 -23.81 -14.53
C ALA A 424 20.39 -23.32 -13.86
N ILE A 425 20.26 -22.39 -12.90
CA ILE A 425 21.42 -21.92 -12.11
C ILE A 425 21.53 -22.72 -10.83
N GLU A 426 22.67 -23.40 -10.65
CA GLU A 426 23.06 -23.97 -9.36
C GLU A 426 23.57 -22.86 -8.41
N PRO A 427 23.09 -22.77 -7.16
CA PRO A 427 23.64 -21.82 -6.21
C PRO A 427 25.09 -22.20 -5.89
N LEU A 428 26.05 -21.34 -6.27
CA LEU A 428 27.32 -21.03 -5.61
C LEU A 428 28.45 -20.60 -6.55
N ASP A 429 28.44 -21.04 -7.80
CA ASP A 429 29.56 -20.80 -8.71
C ASP A 429 29.10 -20.70 -10.17
N ASP A 430 27.80 -20.83 -10.40
CA ASP A 430 27.19 -20.86 -11.71
C ASP A 430 26.81 -19.44 -12.14
N ILE A 431 27.33 -19.03 -13.29
CA ILE A 431 27.02 -17.74 -13.91
C ILE A 431 26.64 -18.03 -15.34
N ASP A 432 25.36 -17.99 -15.65
CA ASP A 432 24.94 -18.15 -17.02
C ASP A 432 25.26 -16.90 -17.83
N ARG A 433 26.04 -17.05 -18.91
CA ARG A 433 26.40 -15.95 -19.81
C ARG A 433 25.82 -16.16 -21.18
N PHE A 434 25.13 -15.13 -21.66
CA PHE A 434 24.55 -15.10 -23.00
C PHE A 434 25.15 -13.98 -23.85
N ALA A 435 25.61 -14.35 -25.05
CA ALA A 435 26.01 -13.41 -26.08
C ALA A 435 24.78 -12.97 -26.86
N LEU A 436 24.55 -11.66 -26.87
CA LEU A 436 23.40 -11.02 -27.46
C LEU A 436 23.89 -9.98 -28.47
N ALA A 437 23.55 -10.15 -29.75
CA ALA A 437 23.82 -9.15 -30.77
C ALA A 437 22.56 -8.31 -31.01
N LEU A 438 22.65 -7.01 -30.73
CA LEU A 438 21.59 -6.05 -31.00
C LEU A 438 21.87 -5.36 -32.35
N PRO A 439 21.13 -5.70 -33.43
CA PRO A 439 21.43 -5.23 -34.78
C PRO A 439 21.00 -3.76 -34.98
N GLY A 440 21.56 -3.11 -36.01
CA GLY A 440 21.16 -1.78 -36.46
C GLY A 440 22.23 -0.71 -36.26
N ASP A 441 21.87 0.54 -36.55
CA ASP A 441 22.78 1.69 -36.49
C ASP A 441 22.36 2.76 -35.44
N GLU A 442 21.16 2.64 -34.87
CA GLU A 442 20.57 3.55 -33.88
C GLU A 442 20.08 2.80 -32.63
N ALA A 443 20.07 3.49 -31.49
CA ALA A 443 19.62 2.96 -30.20
C ALA A 443 18.20 2.41 -30.29
N ARG A 444 17.97 1.25 -29.69
CA ARG A 444 16.69 0.52 -29.71
C ARG A 444 16.48 -0.19 -28.39
N MET A 445 15.27 -0.65 -28.15
CA MET A 445 14.95 -1.29 -26.87
C MET A 445 15.04 -2.80 -26.94
N LEU A 446 15.65 -3.35 -25.89
CA LEU A 446 15.75 -4.76 -25.63
C LEU A 446 14.76 -5.09 -24.53
N ARG A 447 13.73 -5.86 -24.86
CA ARG A 447 12.85 -6.49 -23.87
C ARG A 447 13.46 -7.82 -23.45
N LEU A 448 13.50 -8.07 -22.14
CA LEU A 448 13.90 -9.33 -21.54
C LEU A 448 12.73 -9.88 -20.74
N ASP A 449 12.11 -10.93 -21.27
CA ASP A 449 11.08 -11.72 -20.59
C ASP A 449 11.76 -12.91 -19.91
N ALA A 450 11.60 -13.00 -18.59
CA ALA A 450 12.18 -14.03 -17.75
C ALA A 450 11.09 -14.64 -16.85
N HIS A 451 11.10 -15.95 -16.64
CA HIS A 451 10.19 -16.60 -15.68
C HIS A 451 10.77 -17.86 -15.08
N SER A 452 10.27 -18.25 -13.91
CA SER A 452 10.69 -19.40 -13.11
C SER A 452 9.49 -20.17 -12.53
N GLY A 453 9.74 -21.38 -12.01
CA GLY A 453 8.71 -22.16 -11.30
C GLY A 453 8.32 -21.59 -9.94
N GLY A 454 9.29 -21.01 -9.21
CA GLY A 454 9.11 -20.35 -7.91
C GLY A 454 9.52 -18.87 -7.95
N LEU A 455 9.79 -18.27 -6.78
CA LEU A 455 10.25 -16.88 -6.68
C LEU A 455 11.51 -16.62 -7.52
N TRP A 456 11.53 -15.53 -8.29
CA TRP A 456 12.70 -15.14 -9.07
C TRP A 456 13.84 -14.68 -8.16
N ARG A 457 15.01 -15.33 -8.18
CA ARG A 457 16.19 -15.02 -7.35
C ARG A 457 17.41 -14.60 -8.17
N LEU A 458 17.35 -14.58 -9.49
CA LEU A 458 18.52 -14.26 -10.31
C LEU A 458 18.70 -12.74 -10.50
N ALA A 459 19.94 -12.29 -10.42
CA ALA A 459 20.34 -10.96 -10.84
C ALA A 459 20.75 -10.95 -12.31
N PHE A 460 20.64 -9.80 -12.97
CA PHE A 460 21.16 -9.59 -14.32
C PHE A 460 22.17 -8.46 -14.32
N ASP A 461 23.29 -8.65 -15.03
CA ASP A 461 24.18 -7.58 -15.46
C ASP A 461 24.35 -7.73 -16.98
N LEU A 462 24.20 -6.63 -17.71
CA LEU A 462 24.40 -6.58 -19.16
C LEU A 462 25.67 -5.77 -19.45
N ASP A 463 26.70 -6.44 -19.96
CA ASP A 463 27.95 -5.81 -20.33
C ASP A 463 27.99 -5.52 -21.84
N ASN A 464 28.58 -4.39 -22.21
CA ASN A 464 28.89 -4.10 -23.62
C ASN A 464 30.17 -4.82 -24.09
N ALA A 465 30.49 -4.74 -25.38
CA ALA A 465 31.70 -5.31 -25.96
C ALA A 465 33.03 -4.82 -25.34
N ALA A 466 33.03 -3.68 -24.66
CA ALA A 466 34.19 -3.17 -23.93
C ALA A 466 34.33 -3.76 -22.50
N GLY A 467 33.37 -4.58 -22.08
CA GLY A 467 33.34 -5.20 -20.76
C GLY A 467 32.81 -4.30 -19.64
N ALA A 468 32.19 -3.16 -19.99
CA ALA A 468 31.53 -2.30 -19.01
C ALA A 468 30.06 -2.72 -18.85
N THR A 469 29.62 -2.92 -17.60
CA THR A 469 28.22 -3.15 -17.26
C THR A 469 27.42 -1.89 -17.55
N VAL A 470 26.48 -1.99 -18.50
CA VAL A 470 25.62 -0.87 -18.92
C VAL A 470 24.21 -0.94 -18.35
N LYS A 471 23.74 -2.13 -17.93
CA LYS A 471 22.44 -2.32 -17.28
C LYS A 471 22.51 -3.37 -16.18
N ARG A 472 21.61 -3.23 -15.20
CA ARG A 472 21.57 -4.04 -13.99
C ARG A 472 20.14 -4.29 -13.54
N PHE A 473 19.88 -5.48 -13.02
CA PHE A 473 18.67 -5.83 -12.30
C PHE A 473 19.01 -6.58 -11.02
N ARG A 474 18.21 -6.35 -9.98
CA ARG A 474 18.29 -7.09 -8.72
C ARG A 474 16.91 -7.65 -8.38
N PRO A 475 16.84 -8.91 -7.93
CA PRO A 475 15.57 -9.60 -7.72
C PRO A 475 14.72 -8.95 -6.63
N SER A 476 15.32 -8.32 -5.61
CA SER A 476 14.60 -7.61 -4.55
C SER A 476 13.61 -6.54 -5.04
N ALA A 477 13.82 -6.00 -6.25
CA ALA A 477 12.99 -4.93 -6.79
C ALA A 477 11.60 -5.37 -7.32
N ARG A 478 11.34 -6.68 -7.46
CA ARG A 478 10.05 -7.21 -7.93
C ARG A 478 9.68 -8.52 -7.23
N SER A 479 8.39 -8.69 -6.96
CA SER A 479 7.82 -9.93 -6.45
C SER A 479 7.42 -10.88 -7.59
N GLY A 480 7.33 -12.17 -7.27
CA GLY A 480 6.79 -13.20 -8.15
C GLY A 480 7.83 -14.00 -8.94
N ASN A 481 7.31 -14.77 -9.90
CA ASN A 481 8.07 -15.73 -10.70
C ASN A 481 8.31 -15.27 -12.14
N ARG A 482 7.87 -14.06 -12.51
CA ARG A 482 8.03 -13.49 -13.85
C ARG A 482 8.63 -12.10 -13.78
N ILE A 483 9.64 -11.88 -14.59
CA ILE A 483 10.37 -10.64 -14.74
C ILE A 483 10.21 -10.17 -16.19
N ASP A 484 9.81 -8.91 -16.35
CA ASP A 484 9.69 -8.26 -17.65
C ASP A 484 10.45 -6.94 -17.59
N LEU A 485 11.59 -6.90 -18.27
CA LEU A 485 12.50 -5.77 -18.26
C LEU A 485 12.59 -5.17 -19.66
N THR A 486 12.73 -3.86 -19.75
CA THR A 486 12.98 -3.20 -21.03
C THR A 486 14.11 -2.19 -20.86
N TRP A 487 15.17 -2.30 -21.66
CA TRP A 487 16.34 -1.42 -21.62
C TRP A 487 16.59 -0.75 -22.97
N GLN A 488 16.93 0.54 -22.96
CA GLN A 488 17.44 1.22 -24.14
C GLN A 488 18.94 1.03 -24.29
N LEU A 489 19.34 0.55 -25.47
CA LEU A 489 20.71 0.15 -25.76
C LEU A 489 21.10 0.61 -27.17
N ASN A 490 22.35 1.03 -27.33
CA ASN A 490 22.93 1.23 -28.65
C ASN A 490 23.09 -0.11 -29.37
N PRO A 491 23.08 -0.18 -30.71
CA PRO A 491 23.40 -1.41 -31.40
C PRO A 491 24.81 -1.88 -31.07
N GLY A 492 25.01 -3.18 -31.02
CA GLY A 492 26.29 -3.77 -30.69
C GLY A 492 26.18 -5.15 -30.07
N ASP A 493 27.34 -5.67 -29.71
CA ASP A 493 27.46 -6.96 -29.03
C ASP A 493 27.42 -6.73 -27.51
N TYR A 494 26.56 -7.52 -26.88
CA TYR A 494 26.32 -7.51 -25.45
C TYR A 494 26.54 -8.90 -24.86
N ARG A 495 26.85 -8.90 -23.57
CA ARG A 495 26.93 -10.11 -22.75
C ARG A 495 26.00 -9.94 -21.56
N LEU A 496 24.92 -10.72 -21.55
CA LEU A 496 24.01 -10.81 -20.43
C LEU A 496 24.54 -11.88 -19.47
N SER A 497 24.75 -11.53 -18.20
CA SER A 497 25.17 -12.46 -17.16
C SER A 497 24.05 -12.62 -16.13
N LEU A 498 23.68 -13.85 -15.85
CA LEU A 498 22.71 -14.26 -14.84
C LEU A 498 23.47 -14.94 -13.71
N TRP A 499 23.16 -14.60 -12.46
CA TRP A 499 23.69 -15.34 -11.31
C TRP A 499 22.78 -15.13 -10.10
N GLU A 500 22.91 -16.00 -9.11
CA GLU A 500 22.30 -15.78 -7.82
C GLU A 500 23.24 -14.98 -6.90
N PRO A 501 22.91 -13.74 -6.49
CA PRO A 501 23.74 -12.98 -5.56
C PRO A 501 23.71 -13.59 -4.15
N GLU A 502 24.72 -13.26 -3.33
CA GLU A 502 24.74 -13.64 -1.91
C GLU A 502 23.44 -13.20 -1.22
N ARG A 503 22.94 -14.04 -0.31
CA ARG A 503 21.70 -13.80 0.43
C ARG A 503 21.99 -13.59 1.90
N ILE A 504 21.30 -12.61 2.48
CA ILE A 504 21.21 -12.40 3.91
C ILE A 504 19.74 -12.56 4.30
N THR A 505 19.51 -13.51 5.19
CA THR A 505 18.17 -13.83 5.70
C THR A 505 18.08 -13.45 7.17
N ALA A 506 17.15 -12.57 7.52
CA ALA A 506 16.76 -12.35 8.90
C ALA A 506 15.67 -13.38 9.26
N LEU A 507 15.97 -14.25 10.22
CA LEU A 507 14.97 -15.11 10.85
C LEU A 507 14.37 -14.35 12.03
N VAL A 508 13.08 -14.04 11.96
CA VAL A 508 12.33 -13.34 13.00
C VAL A 508 11.29 -14.30 13.55
N TRP A 509 11.25 -14.56 14.85
CA TRP A 509 10.29 -15.52 15.39
C TRP A 509 9.74 -15.15 16.76
N ASP A 510 8.47 -15.47 16.91
CA ASP A 510 7.70 -15.18 18.10
C ASP A 510 8.05 -16.12 19.26
N THR A 511 8.29 -15.52 20.41
CA THR A 511 8.52 -16.17 21.70
C THR A 511 7.59 -15.64 22.78
N SER A 512 6.46 -15.04 22.41
CA SER A 512 5.41 -14.60 23.33
C SER A 512 4.75 -15.75 24.09
N ASP A 513 3.98 -15.42 25.13
CA ASP A 513 3.27 -16.40 25.97
C ASP A 513 2.30 -17.31 25.17
N SER A 514 1.71 -16.83 24.06
CA SER A 514 0.80 -17.63 23.21
C SER A 514 1.51 -18.81 22.52
N MET A 515 2.84 -18.73 22.38
CA MET A 515 3.67 -19.78 21.81
C MET A 515 3.90 -20.97 22.75
N GLU A 516 3.31 -20.98 23.95
CA GLU A 516 3.33 -22.13 24.85
C GLU A 516 2.78 -23.40 24.16
N GLY A 517 3.54 -24.49 24.23
CA GLY A 517 3.21 -25.74 23.52
C GLY A 517 3.50 -25.74 22.02
N ARG A 518 3.91 -24.60 21.42
CA ARG A 518 4.32 -24.46 20.01
C ARG A 518 5.85 -24.30 19.88
N ALA A 519 6.50 -23.77 20.92
CA ALA A 519 7.94 -23.50 20.98
C ALA A 519 8.85 -24.67 20.55
N GLU A 520 8.60 -25.90 21.02
CA GLU A 520 9.45 -27.05 20.67
C GLU A 520 9.40 -27.39 19.17
N ALA A 521 8.26 -27.16 18.52
CA ALA A 521 8.12 -27.39 17.09
C ALA A 521 8.79 -26.29 16.27
N LEU A 522 8.67 -25.04 16.72
CA LEU A 522 9.37 -23.89 16.15
C LEU A 522 10.89 -24.04 16.29
N GLU A 523 11.41 -24.42 17.46
CA GLU A 523 12.85 -24.64 17.67
C GLU A 523 13.38 -25.70 16.71
N ARG A 524 12.67 -26.83 16.54
CA ARG A 524 13.06 -27.86 15.57
C ARG A 524 13.04 -27.33 14.14
N ALA A 525 12.08 -26.49 13.78
CA ALA A 525 11.97 -25.92 12.45
C ALA A 525 13.11 -24.95 12.15
N VAL A 526 13.39 -24.00 13.06
CA VAL A 526 14.50 -23.03 12.93
C VAL A 526 15.85 -23.75 12.90
N ARG A 527 16.09 -24.73 13.79
CA ARG A 527 17.32 -25.52 13.76
C ARG A 527 17.46 -26.31 12.46
N GLY A 528 16.38 -26.91 11.96
CA GLY A 528 16.39 -27.62 10.66
C GLY A 528 16.68 -26.69 9.48
N TYR A 529 16.21 -25.44 9.53
CA TYR A 529 16.56 -24.41 8.56
C TYR A 529 18.08 -24.10 8.62
N VAL A 530 18.64 -23.93 9.82
CA VAL A 530 20.08 -23.70 10.00
C VAL A 530 20.92 -24.88 9.49
N GLU A 531 20.47 -26.11 9.72
CA GLU A 531 21.15 -27.32 9.22
C GLU A 531 21.11 -27.44 7.70
N SER A 532 20.11 -26.86 7.05
CA SER A 532 19.96 -26.81 5.59
C SER A 532 20.58 -25.57 4.94
N LEU A 533 21.23 -24.69 5.72
CA LEU A 533 21.90 -23.50 5.19
C LEU A 533 22.88 -23.84 4.06
N GLY A 534 22.63 -23.23 2.90
CA GLY A 534 23.57 -23.22 1.80
C GLY A 534 24.82 -22.38 2.10
N LYS A 535 25.87 -22.54 1.30
CA LYS A 535 27.17 -21.86 1.55
C LYS A 535 27.17 -20.33 1.24
N HIS A 536 26.08 -19.78 0.70
CA HIS A 536 25.91 -18.35 0.35
C HIS A 536 24.78 -17.64 1.08
N GLU A 537 24.22 -18.30 2.09
CA GLU A 537 23.23 -17.70 2.96
C GLU A 537 23.89 -17.35 4.29
N SER A 538 23.81 -16.07 4.66
CA SER A 538 24.15 -15.61 6.00
C SER A 538 22.88 -15.27 6.75
N LEU A 539 22.84 -15.56 8.05
CA LEU A 539 21.69 -15.33 8.89
C LEU A 539 21.91 -14.17 9.86
N LEU A 540 20.82 -13.45 10.10
CA LEU A 540 20.57 -12.66 11.30
C LEU A 540 19.40 -13.28 12.06
N LEU A 541 19.39 -13.17 13.39
CA LEU A 541 18.47 -13.90 14.26
C LEU A 541 17.78 -12.95 15.22
N PHE A 542 16.46 -12.89 15.18
CA PHE A 542 15.61 -11.98 15.95
C PHE A 542 14.43 -12.72 16.62
N PRO A 543 14.64 -13.44 17.74
CA PRO A 543 13.54 -13.77 18.62
C PRO A 543 12.92 -12.48 19.16
N PHE A 544 11.61 -12.49 19.35
CA PHE A 544 10.93 -11.36 19.96
C PHE A 544 9.80 -11.80 20.89
N SER A 545 9.51 -10.96 21.88
CA SER A 545 8.25 -10.96 22.62
C SER A 545 7.85 -9.55 23.04
N ASP A 546 8.09 -9.14 24.30
CA ASP A 546 7.99 -7.75 24.74
C ASP A 546 9.18 -6.91 24.25
N ASP A 547 10.33 -7.56 24.04
CA ASP A 547 11.55 -6.98 23.51
C ASP A 547 11.99 -7.77 22.27
N VAL A 548 12.81 -7.14 21.43
CA VAL A 548 13.47 -7.78 20.28
C VAL A 548 14.94 -8.00 20.65
N GLU A 549 15.46 -9.22 20.46
CA GLU A 549 16.88 -9.49 20.67
C GLU A 549 17.57 -9.73 19.32
N SER A 550 18.69 -9.06 19.05
CA SER A 550 19.61 -9.45 17.97
C SER A 550 20.64 -10.45 18.50
N LEU A 551 20.53 -11.73 18.15
CA LEU A 551 21.43 -12.77 18.69
C LEU A 551 22.80 -12.79 18.03
N LEU A 552 22.96 -12.08 16.91
CA LEU A 552 24.21 -11.99 16.16
C LEU A 552 24.54 -10.51 15.90
N ASP A 553 25.78 -10.10 16.19
CA ASP A 553 26.26 -8.73 15.91
C ASP A 553 26.43 -8.45 14.40
N GLN A 554 26.65 -9.51 13.61
CA GLN A 554 26.83 -9.47 12.15
C GLN A 554 26.26 -10.74 11.51
N PRO A 555 25.86 -10.70 10.22
CA PRO A 555 25.39 -11.90 9.53
C PRO A 555 26.41 -13.04 9.57
N SER A 556 25.98 -14.22 10.01
CA SER A 556 26.85 -15.41 10.10
C SER A 556 26.39 -16.51 9.15
N ARG A 557 27.34 -17.25 8.59
CA ARG A 557 27.10 -18.48 7.81
C ARG A 557 27.66 -19.73 8.51
N GLU A 558 28.27 -19.55 9.67
CA GLU A 558 28.92 -20.62 10.42
C GLU A 558 27.89 -21.36 11.28
N GLN A 559 27.42 -22.51 10.80
CA GLN A 559 26.38 -23.30 11.48
C GLN A 559 26.65 -23.53 12.97
N PRO A 560 27.87 -23.85 13.45
CA PRO A 560 28.13 -24.03 14.88
C PRO A 560 27.83 -22.76 15.70
N ASP A 561 28.24 -21.59 15.20
CA ASP A 561 28.06 -20.31 15.88
C ASP A 561 26.57 -19.92 15.92
N ILE A 562 25.85 -20.17 14.82
CA ILE A 562 24.40 -19.94 14.73
C ILE A 562 23.64 -20.88 15.68
N LEU A 563 23.98 -22.17 15.70
CA LEU A 563 23.32 -23.15 16.58
C LEU A 563 23.56 -22.89 18.06
N GLU A 564 24.75 -22.37 18.42
CA GLU A 564 25.08 -21.89 19.77
C GLU A 564 24.26 -20.63 20.13
N ALA A 565 24.15 -19.65 19.23
CA ALA A 565 23.36 -18.45 19.43
C ALA A 565 21.86 -18.74 19.67
N LEU A 566 21.34 -19.84 19.09
CA LEU A 566 19.94 -20.26 19.29
C LEU A 566 19.64 -20.85 20.67
N GLU A 567 20.65 -21.21 21.48
CA GLU A 567 20.43 -21.90 22.75
C GLU A 567 19.68 -21.03 23.78
N GLY A 568 18.43 -21.41 24.09
CA GLY A 568 17.63 -20.76 25.15
C GLY A 568 16.68 -19.66 24.68
N HIS A 569 16.67 -19.32 23.38
CA HIS A 569 15.88 -18.24 22.79
C HIS A 569 14.56 -18.70 22.14
N PHE A 570 13.94 -19.74 22.72
CA PHE A 570 12.62 -20.25 22.32
C PHE A 570 11.65 -20.36 23.49
N ARG A 571 11.98 -19.74 24.64
CA ARG A 571 11.14 -19.82 25.83
C ARG A 571 9.98 -18.83 25.72
N PRO A 572 8.72 -19.30 25.73
CA PRO A 572 7.55 -18.43 25.73
C PRO A 572 7.56 -17.49 26.94
N PHE A 573 7.43 -16.19 26.68
CA PHE A 573 7.28 -15.14 27.70
C PHE A 573 6.77 -13.85 27.07
N GLY A 574 5.82 -13.15 27.70
CA GLY A 574 5.49 -11.75 27.35
C GLY A 574 4.52 -11.61 26.17
N GLY A 575 4.37 -10.38 25.67
CA GLY A 575 3.51 -10.01 24.54
C GLY A 575 4.14 -10.23 23.17
N THR A 576 3.48 -9.73 22.14
CA THR A 576 3.83 -9.90 20.72
C THR A 576 4.18 -8.54 20.12
N HIS A 577 5.45 -8.11 20.18
CA HIS A 577 5.95 -6.85 19.61
C HIS A 577 6.57 -7.07 18.22
N TRP A 578 5.72 -7.54 17.31
CA TRP A 578 6.13 -7.97 15.98
C TRP A 578 6.53 -6.80 15.07
N PHE A 579 5.89 -5.64 15.21
CA PHE A 579 6.25 -4.49 14.36
C PHE A 579 7.65 -3.98 14.65
N ASP A 580 8.07 -3.98 15.92
CA ASP A 580 9.43 -3.64 16.31
C ASP A 580 10.43 -4.67 15.77
N ALA A 581 10.09 -5.96 15.85
CA ALA A 581 10.95 -7.03 15.35
C ALA A 581 11.22 -6.92 13.84
N LEU A 582 10.18 -6.59 13.06
CA LEU A 582 10.34 -6.32 11.63
C LEU A 582 11.12 -5.03 11.37
N ALA A 583 10.88 -3.98 12.15
CA ALA A 583 11.59 -2.71 12.00
C ALA A 583 13.10 -2.86 12.26
N GLU A 584 13.48 -3.61 13.29
CA GLU A 584 14.87 -3.92 13.63
C GLU A 584 15.53 -4.82 12.57
N ALA A 585 14.83 -5.85 12.09
CA ALA A 585 15.32 -6.69 11.01
C ALA A 585 15.56 -5.90 9.72
N LEU A 586 14.66 -4.98 9.36
CA LEU A 586 14.83 -4.09 8.21
C LEU A 586 16.07 -3.18 8.36
N GLU A 587 16.27 -2.60 9.55
CA GLU A 587 17.42 -1.75 9.85
C GLU A 587 18.74 -2.54 9.76
N ALA A 588 18.79 -3.73 10.34
CA ALA A 588 19.96 -4.60 10.30
C ALA A 588 20.30 -5.04 8.87
N LEU A 589 19.30 -5.26 8.01
CA LEU A 589 19.50 -5.62 6.59
C LEU A 589 19.91 -4.42 5.72
N ALA A 590 19.53 -3.19 6.07
CA ALA A 590 19.72 -2.00 5.23
C ALA A 590 21.19 -1.78 4.81
N GLY A 591 22.13 -2.01 5.72
CA GLY A 591 23.57 -1.79 5.50
C GLY A 591 24.29 -2.85 4.65
N HIS A 592 23.60 -3.91 4.24
CA HIS A 592 24.22 -5.05 3.57
C HIS A 592 23.91 -5.10 2.07
N ALA A 593 24.85 -5.65 1.30
CA ALA A 593 24.66 -5.93 -0.12
C ALA A 593 24.13 -7.35 -0.34
N GLY A 594 23.51 -7.60 -1.49
CA GLY A 594 22.97 -8.91 -1.86
C GLY A 594 21.45 -8.97 -1.74
N GLN A 595 20.90 -10.17 -1.84
CA GLN A 595 19.49 -10.43 -1.60
C GLN A 595 19.18 -10.36 -0.12
N LYS A 596 18.18 -9.57 0.24
CA LYS A 596 17.69 -9.44 1.61
C LYS A 596 16.35 -10.12 1.73
N THR A 597 16.23 -11.05 2.67
CA THR A 597 14.98 -11.75 2.95
C THR A 597 14.72 -11.69 4.45
N ILE A 598 13.47 -11.49 4.83
CA ILE A 598 12.97 -11.65 6.19
C ILE A 598 12.03 -12.85 6.17
N ILE A 599 12.34 -13.89 6.94
CA ILE A 599 11.40 -14.98 7.23
C ILE A 599 10.92 -14.73 8.64
N ALA A 600 9.66 -14.32 8.76
CA ALA A 600 9.10 -13.89 10.01
C ALA A 600 7.94 -14.82 10.39
N LEU A 601 7.86 -15.28 11.64
CA LEU A 601 6.74 -16.07 12.16
C LEU A 601 6.13 -15.45 13.42
N THR A 602 4.80 -15.32 13.44
CA THR A 602 4.00 -15.01 14.63
C THR A 602 2.71 -15.82 14.66
N ASP A 603 2.19 -16.05 15.86
CA ASP A 603 0.92 -16.75 16.07
C ASP A 603 -0.23 -15.82 16.50
N GLY A 604 0.03 -14.52 16.59
CA GLY A 604 -0.93 -13.54 17.08
C GLY A 604 -0.80 -12.17 16.41
N GLN A 605 -1.57 -11.23 16.94
CA GLN A 605 -1.50 -9.83 16.53
C GLN A 605 -0.47 -9.07 17.35
N ASP A 606 -0.02 -7.93 16.83
CA ASP A 606 0.81 -7.01 17.60
C ASP A 606 0.05 -6.48 18.82
N THR A 607 0.62 -6.61 20.01
CA THR A 607 -0.04 -6.25 21.28
C THR A 607 0.56 -5.03 21.98
N GLY A 608 1.67 -4.48 21.48
CA GLY A 608 2.41 -3.50 22.26
C GLY A 608 3.63 -2.89 21.60
N SER A 609 3.85 -3.06 20.29
CA SER A 609 5.00 -2.46 19.65
C SER A 609 5.01 -0.93 19.76
N GLU A 610 6.20 -0.37 19.94
CA GLU A 610 6.40 1.08 19.90
C GLU A 610 6.32 1.61 18.47
N THR A 611 6.78 0.82 17.50
CA THR A 611 6.70 1.13 16.07
C THR A 611 5.25 1.01 15.59
N PRO A 612 4.59 2.11 15.19
CA PRO A 612 3.23 2.03 14.69
C PRO A 612 3.20 1.49 13.26
N LEU A 613 2.10 0.81 12.90
CA LEU A 613 1.93 0.21 11.57
C LEU A 613 2.23 1.17 10.39
N PRO A 614 1.80 2.45 10.39
CA PRO A 614 2.13 3.38 9.29
C PRO A 614 3.64 3.58 9.09
N GLU A 615 4.40 3.64 10.18
CA GLU A 615 5.86 3.80 10.12
C GLU A 615 6.53 2.53 9.60
N LEU A 616 6.14 1.36 10.11
CA LEU A 616 6.66 0.07 9.61
C LEU A 616 6.42 -0.07 8.11
N ARG A 617 5.22 0.29 7.64
CA ARG A 617 4.89 0.26 6.20
C ARG A 617 5.82 1.15 5.40
N GLN A 618 6.10 2.37 5.86
CA GLN A 618 7.03 3.27 5.19
C GLN A 618 8.44 2.67 5.11
N ARG A 619 8.93 2.09 6.21
CA ARG A 619 10.25 1.42 6.25
C ARG A 619 10.31 0.24 5.29
N LEU A 620 9.25 -0.59 5.26
CA LEU A 620 9.16 -1.74 4.37
C LEU A 620 9.10 -1.34 2.90
N GLN A 621 8.34 -0.29 2.56
CA GLN A 621 8.24 0.25 1.21
C GLN A 621 9.57 0.87 0.71
N ALA A 622 10.35 1.45 1.62
CA ALA A 622 11.68 2.01 1.32
C ALA A 622 12.78 0.93 1.25
N SER A 623 12.49 -0.29 1.66
CA SER A 623 13.43 -1.40 1.73
C SER A 623 13.42 -2.26 0.46
N ASP A 624 14.56 -2.85 0.14
CA ASP A 624 14.71 -3.91 -0.85
C ASP A 624 14.67 -5.32 -0.21
N ALA A 625 14.20 -5.44 1.03
CA ALA A 625 14.03 -6.72 1.70
C ALA A 625 12.70 -7.39 1.34
N ARG A 626 12.76 -8.68 1.01
CA ARG A 626 11.59 -9.54 0.76
C ARG A 626 11.02 -10.08 2.07
N LEU A 627 9.72 -9.92 2.31
CA LEU A 627 9.07 -10.44 3.52
C LEU A 627 8.30 -11.75 3.26
N ILE A 628 8.77 -12.86 3.79
CA ILE A 628 8.02 -14.11 3.92
C ILE A 628 7.41 -14.14 5.32
N ALA A 629 6.14 -13.75 5.43
CA ALA A 629 5.40 -13.75 6.69
C ALA A 629 4.68 -15.09 6.88
N ILE A 630 4.88 -15.72 8.04
CA ILE A 630 4.27 -17.00 8.42
C ILE A 630 3.31 -16.73 9.57
N GLY A 631 2.03 -16.98 9.33
CA GLY A 631 1.00 -16.90 10.36
C GLY A 631 0.70 -18.28 10.94
N LEU A 632 0.94 -18.47 12.23
CA LEU A 632 0.75 -19.75 12.91
C LEU A 632 -0.59 -19.82 13.64
N GLY A 633 -1.42 -20.75 13.22
CA GLY A 633 -2.63 -21.13 13.95
C GLY A 633 -3.76 -20.09 13.88
N PRO A 634 -4.82 -20.35 14.64
CA PRO A 634 -6.12 -19.71 14.50
C PRO A 634 -6.29 -18.43 15.34
N ASP A 635 -5.31 -18.07 16.17
CA ASP A 635 -5.37 -16.84 16.96
C ASP A 635 -5.16 -15.59 16.06
N LEU A 636 -4.81 -15.79 14.78
CA LEU A 636 -4.74 -14.76 13.74
C LEU A 636 -6.08 -14.40 13.12
N ASP A 637 -7.14 -15.17 13.37
CA ASP A 637 -8.53 -14.83 12.99
C ASP A 637 -9.15 -13.77 13.90
N GLU A 638 -8.51 -13.48 15.04
CA GLU A 638 -8.97 -12.48 16.00
C GLU A 638 -8.93 -11.08 15.37
N LEU A 639 -9.94 -10.25 15.67
CA LEU A 639 -9.98 -8.86 15.20
C LEU A 639 -9.19 -7.94 16.13
N GLY A 640 -8.24 -7.19 15.56
CA GLY A 640 -7.52 -6.14 16.28
C GLY A 640 -8.21 -4.80 16.13
N MET A 641 -8.69 -4.21 17.24
CA MET A 641 -9.35 -2.91 17.20
C MET A 641 -8.42 -1.77 16.73
N ALA A 642 -7.12 -1.86 17.04
CA ALA A 642 -6.15 -0.83 16.69
C ALA A 642 -5.89 -0.76 15.18
N THR A 643 -5.89 -1.91 14.50
CA THR A 643 -5.63 -2.03 13.05
C THR A 643 -6.92 -2.04 12.24
N GLY A 644 -8.06 -2.42 12.83
CA GLY A 644 -9.30 -2.65 12.09
C GLY A 644 -9.21 -3.84 11.14
N ALA A 645 -8.30 -4.79 11.42
CA ALA A 645 -8.02 -5.96 10.59
C ALA A 645 -7.69 -7.17 11.48
N THR A 646 -7.77 -8.37 10.90
CA THR A 646 -7.28 -9.59 11.54
C THR A 646 -5.76 -9.71 11.42
N GLY A 647 -5.16 -10.58 12.22
CA GLY A 647 -3.72 -10.89 12.09
C GLY A 647 -3.37 -11.40 10.69
N HIS A 648 -4.22 -12.25 10.11
CA HIS A 648 -4.09 -12.68 8.71
C HIS A 648 -4.03 -11.49 7.74
N GLY A 649 -4.91 -10.51 7.91
CA GLY A 649 -4.97 -9.32 7.06
C GLY A 649 -3.73 -8.44 7.13
N VAL A 650 -3.28 -8.14 8.35
CA VAL A 650 -2.07 -7.33 8.58
C VAL A 650 -0.83 -8.01 7.97
N LEU A 651 -0.63 -9.30 8.23
CA LEU A 651 0.52 -10.05 7.70
C LEU A 651 0.48 -10.13 6.17
N ARG A 652 -0.69 -10.36 5.58
CA ARG A 652 -0.88 -10.37 4.11
C ARG A 652 -0.55 -9.02 3.49
N SER A 653 -1.05 -7.93 4.07
CA SER A 653 -0.79 -6.56 3.60
C SER A 653 0.69 -6.19 3.66
N LEU A 654 1.37 -6.51 4.77
CA LEU A 654 2.81 -6.24 4.92
C LEU A 654 3.63 -7.09 3.95
N ALA A 655 3.34 -8.39 3.82
CA ALA A 655 4.06 -9.25 2.90
C ALA A 655 3.95 -8.77 1.44
N GLN A 656 2.77 -8.31 1.02
CA GLN A 656 2.57 -7.70 -0.30
C GLN A 656 3.39 -6.41 -0.48
N LEU A 657 3.44 -5.56 0.54
CA LEU A 657 4.22 -4.32 0.51
C LEU A 657 5.73 -4.60 0.42
N GLY A 658 6.22 -5.61 1.14
CA GLY A 658 7.61 -6.05 1.12
C GLY A 658 7.98 -6.95 -0.06
N SER A 659 7.24 -6.91 -1.17
CA SER A 659 7.47 -7.73 -2.38
C SER A 659 7.66 -9.24 -2.10
N GLY A 660 7.02 -9.74 -1.04
CA GLY A 660 7.14 -11.11 -0.57
C GLY A 660 5.80 -11.85 -0.59
N ARG A 661 5.58 -12.73 0.38
CA ARG A 661 4.35 -13.55 0.45
C ARG A 661 3.95 -13.88 1.87
N TYR A 662 2.68 -14.20 2.04
CA TYR A 662 2.09 -14.62 3.31
C TYR A 662 1.75 -16.11 3.27
N VAL A 663 2.14 -16.85 4.30
CA VAL A 663 1.88 -18.28 4.43
C VAL A 663 1.06 -18.54 5.69
N VAL A 664 -0.10 -19.16 5.53
CA VAL A 664 -0.93 -19.63 6.65
C VAL A 664 -0.47 -21.02 7.05
N GLN A 665 -0.18 -21.21 8.33
CA GLN A 665 0.25 -22.46 8.90
C GLN A 665 -0.67 -22.86 10.06
N PRO A 666 -1.70 -23.70 9.86
CA PRO A 666 -2.70 -24.00 10.89
C PRO A 666 -2.15 -24.71 12.13
N SER A 667 -1.02 -25.41 11.98
CA SER A 667 -0.48 -26.32 12.99
C SER A 667 1.03 -26.16 13.14
N SER A 668 1.49 -26.07 14.38
CA SER A 668 2.93 -26.00 14.69
C SER A 668 3.67 -27.29 14.33
N ALA A 669 2.97 -28.42 14.25
CA ALA A 669 3.57 -29.72 13.95
C ALA A 669 4.21 -29.78 12.56
N ASP A 670 3.72 -28.98 11.61
CA ASP A 670 4.18 -28.98 10.22
C ASP A 670 5.20 -27.85 9.94
N LEU A 671 5.53 -27.02 10.95
CA LEU A 671 6.58 -26.00 10.82
C LEU A 671 7.92 -26.55 10.32
N PRO A 672 8.42 -27.72 10.78
CA PRO A 672 9.66 -28.26 10.24
C PRO A 672 9.60 -28.54 8.74
N ALA A 673 8.45 -29.01 8.23
CA ALA A 673 8.26 -29.25 6.80
C ALA A 673 8.18 -27.93 6.03
N LEU A 674 7.49 -26.93 6.59
CA LEU A 674 7.40 -25.59 6.03
C LEU A 674 8.79 -24.95 5.89
N TYR A 675 9.56 -24.87 6.97
CA TYR A 675 10.90 -24.28 6.96
C TYR A 675 11.85 -25.04 6.04
N ALA A 676 11.76 -26.37 5.98
CA ALA A 676 12.54 -27.17 5.02
C ALA A 676 12.17 -26.84 3.56
N ALA A 677 10.89 -26.64 3.26
CA ALA A 677 10.44 -26.24 1.93
C ALA A 677 10.86 -24.81 1.58
N ILE A 678 10.85 -23.87 2.54
CA ILE A 678 11.41 -22.52 2.33
C ILE A 678 12.91 -22.61 2.06
N ALA A 679 13.64 -23.40 2.86
CA ALA A 679 15.06 -23.61 2.65
C ALA A 679 15.33 -24.21 1.26
N GLU A 680 14.59 -25.24 0.83
CA GLU A 680 14.72 -25.86 -0.50
C GLU A 680 14.43 -24.87 -1.63
N GLU A 681 13.39 -24.04 -1.51
CA GLU A 681 13.09 -23.02 -2.53
C GLU A 681 14.22 -21.99 -2.63
N LEU A 682 14.74 -21.55 -1.49
CA LEU A 682 15.76 -20.52 -1.41
C LEU A 682 17.16 -21.05 -1.73
N SER A 683 17.48 -22.31 -1.43
CA SER A 683 18.80 -22.90 -1.64
C SER A 683 18.86 -23.88 -2.83
N GLY A 684 17.73 -24.12 -3.49
CA GLY A 684 17.63 -25.05 -4.61
C GLY A 684 18.10 -24.46 -5.93
N ILE A 685 18.19 -25.31 -6.94
CA ILE A 685 18.49 -24.91 -8.32
C ILE A 685 17.36 -24.02 -8.83
N GLN A 686 17.69 -22.84 -9.35
CA GLN A 686 16.70 -21.98 -10.00
C GLN A 686 16.60 -22.33 -11.48
N HIS A 687 15.52 -23.04 -11.84
CA HIS A 687 15.11 -23.14 -13.23
C HIS A 687 14.51 -21.82 -13.72
N TYR A 688 14.91 -21.41 -14.92
CA TYR A 688 14.41 -20.22 -15.57
C TYR A 688 14.15 -20.44 -17.06
N ALA A 689 13.34 -19.58 -17.65
CA ALA A 689 13.29 -19.41 -19.09
C ALA A 689 13.36 -17.94 -19.44
N LEU A 690 14.13 -17.64 -20.47
CA LEU A 690 14.60 -16.31 -20.85
C LEU A 690 14.35 -16.08 -22.34
N ALA A 691 13.75 -14.94 -22.68
CA ALA A 691 13.62 -14.48 -24.06
C ALA A 691 14.04 -13.02 -24.15
N ALA A 692 14.89 -12.72 -25.12
CA ALA A 692 15.29 -11.37 -25.45
C ALA A 692 14.65 -10.96 -26.78
N THR A 693 14.01 -9.80 -26.86
CA THR A 693 13.38 -9.29 -28.07
C THR A 693 13.82 -7.86 -28.33
N ALA A 694 14.30 -7.57 -29.54
CA ALA A 694 14.52 -6.21 -29.96
C ALA A 694 13.17 -5.61 -30.37
N VAL A 695 12.77 -4.57 -29.67
CA VAL A 695 11.51 -3.88 -29.86
C VAL A 695 11.79 -2.66 -30.74
N GLU A 696 11.30 -2.70 -31.98
CA GLU A 696 11.34 -1.57 -32.91
C GLU A 696 10.04 -0.75 -32.89
N ALA A 697 8.97 -1.31 -32.32
CA ALA A 697 7.71 -0.62 -32.14
C ALA A 697 7.86 0.47 -31.08
N THR A 698 7.34 1.65 -31.40
CA THR A 698 7.24 2.77 -30.47
C THR A 698 5.77 3.01 -30.15
N GLY A 699 5.50 3.37 -28.90
CA GLY A 699 4.31 4.08 -28.50
C GLY A 699 4.68 5.52 -28.15
N ARG A 700 3.71 6.26 -27.64
CA ARG A 700 3.90 7.63 -27.18
C ARG A 700 3.47 7.73 -25.73
N LEU A 701 4.20 8.48 -24.92
CA LEU A 701 3.80 8.81 -23.56
C LEU A 701 3.53 10.31 -23.46
N ALA A 702 2.34 10.67 -23.00
CA ALA A 702 2.01 12.05 -22.66
C ALA A 702 1.69 12.15 -21.18
N VAL A 703 2.29 13.13 -20.50
CA VAL A 703 1.87 13.51 -19.14
C VAL A 703 1.05 14.78 -19.25
N ARG A 704 -0.23 14.69 -18.87
CA ARG A 704 -1.20 15.77 -18.94
C ARG A 704 -1.65 16.11 -17.55
N GLN A 705 -1.72 17.40 -17.27
CA GLN A 705 -2.37 17.90 -16.09
C GLN A 705 -3.81 18.28 -16.37
N ILE A 706 -4.69 17.91 -15.44
CA ILE A 706 -6.05 18.42 -15.32
C ILE A 706 -6.26 18.94 -13.89
N GLY A 707 -7.19 19.88 -13.71
CA GLY A 707 -7.42 20.52 -12.41
C GLY A 707 -6.49 21.71 -12.11
N GLU A 708 -6.14 21.90 -10.85
CA GLU A 708 -5.30 23.00 -10.34
C GLU A 708 -3.82 22.80 -10.70
N PRO A 709 -3.01 23.85 -11.00
CA PRO A 709 -1.59 23.72 -11.37
C PRO A 709 -0.70 23.00 -10.35
N ILE A 710 0.13 22.03 -10.77
CA ILE A 710 1.02 21.28 -9.86
C ILE A 710 2.20 22.18 -9.53
N PRO A 711 2.50 22.43 -8.24
CA PRO A 711 3.65 23.25 -7.89
C PRO A 711 4.90 22.43 -8.24
N SER A 712 5.71 22.95 -9.17
CA SER A 712 6.95 22.30 -9.58
C SER A 712 8.01 22.39 -8.47
N ILE A 713 8.89 21.38 -8.33
CA ILE A 713 10.16 21.53 -7.59
C ILE A 713 11.02 22.69 -8.15
N VAL A 714 10.88 23.00 -9.44
CA VAL A 714 11.60 24.07 -10.13
C VAL A 714 10.90 25.43 -9.95
N ALA A 715 9.63 25.44 -9.53
CA ALA A 715 8.89 26.63 -9.16
C ALA A 715 8.71 26.64 -7.64
N ALA A 716 9.72 27.19 -6.97
CA ALA A 716 9.70 27.68 -5.60
C ALA A 716 8.30 28.14 -5.09
N PRO A 717 8.02 28.09 -3.77
CA PRO A 717 6.76 28.56 -3.17
C PRO A 717 6.30 29.95 -3.64
N GLY A 718 7.24 30.76 -4.13
CA GLY A 718 6.96 31.79 -5.12
C GLY A 718 8.04 31.98 -6.17
N PHE A 719 7.68 32.58 -7.28
CA PHE A 719 8.61 32.92 -8.36
C PHE A 719 8.74 34.43 -8.53
N THR A 720 9.90 34.87 -9.00
CA THR A 720 10.18 36.27 -9.31
C THR A 720 10.13 36.49 -10.80
N LEU A 721 9.20 37.35 -11.24
CA LEU A 721 9.16 37.84 -12.61
C LEU A 721 10.09 39.04 -12.77
N VAL A 722 10.86 39.07 -13.85
CA VAL A 722 11.70 40.20 -14.22
C VAL A 722 11.33 40.66 -15.62
N LEU A 723 10.83 41.88 -15.75
CA LEU A 723 10.45 42.46 -17.04
C LEU A 723 11.44 43.55 -17.47
N ASP A 724 12.02 43.36 -18.65
CA ASP A 724 12.86 44.34 -19.33
C ASP A 724 12.04 45.60 -19.72
N GLY A 725 12.44 46.75 -19.21
CA GLY A 725 11.94 48.08 -19.54
C GLY A 725 12.96 48.95 -20.28
N SER A 726 13.95 48.34 -20.93
CA SER A 726 14.97 49.03 -21.71
C SER A 726 14.40 49.75 -22.94
N GLY A 727 15.20 50.62 -23.53
CA GLY A 727 14.83 51.41 -24.69
C GLY A 727 14.58 50.58 -25.95
N SER A 728 15.19 49.39 -26.06
CA SER A 728 15.05 48.45 -27.18
C SER A 728 13.66 47.81 -27.25
N MET A 729 12.99 47.64 -26.10
CA MET A 729 11.60 47.17 -25.99
C MET A 729 10.55 48.08 -26.67
N ARG A 730 10.96 49.24 -27.20
CA ARG A 730 10.13 50.11 -28.07
C ARG A 730 10.06 49.64 -29.52
N ARG A 731 10.93 48.71 -29.95
CA ARG A 731 10.80 48.10 -31.28
C ARG A 731 9.40 47.48 -31.41
N GLN A 732 8.91 47.44 -32.64
CA GLN A 732 7.57 46.97 -32.93
C GLN A 732 7.62 45.60 -33.59
N ILE A 733 6.71 44.73 -33.16
CA ILE A 733 6.36 43.49 -33.86
C ILE A 733 4.90 43.65 -34.29
N ASP A 734 4.63 43.42 -35.57
CA ASP A 734 3.29 43.58 -36.17
C ASP A 734 2.59 44.92 -35.87
N GLY A 735 3.37 45.99 -35.71
CA GLY A 735 2.90 47.36 -35.47
C GLY A 735 2.63 47.71 -34.00
N GLN A 736 2.85 46.78 -33.07
CA GLN A 736 2.71 47.00 -31.63
C GLN A 736 4.09 47.00 -30.94
N PRO A 737 4.39 47.95 -30.02
CA PRO A 737 5.61 47.94 -29.23
C PRO A 737 5.78 46.64 -28.42
N MET A 738 6.98 46.08 -28.39
CA MET A 738 7.26 44.83 -27.66
C MET A 738 6.94 44.93 -26.16
N ILE A 739 7.18 46.09 -25.53
CA ILE A 739 6.77 46.34 -24.13
C ILE A 739 5.25 46.28 -23.93
N GLU A 740 4.45 46.62 -24.94
CA GLU A 740 2.99 46.47 -24.86
C GLU A 740 2.61 44.99 -24.90
N ILE A 741 3.20 44.23 -25.83
CA ILE A 741 2.97 42.78 -25.95
C ILE A 741 3.39 42.04 -24.67
N ALA A 742 4.58 42.32 -24.15
CA ALA A 742 5.08 41.69 -22.93
C ALA A 742 4.19 41.99 -21.71
N ARG A 743 3.68 43.23 -21.58
CA ARG A 743 2.73 43.58 -20.51
C ARG A 743 1.40 42.87 -20.66
N GLU A 744 0.87 42.73 -21.88
CA GLU A 744 -0.38 42.00 -22.15
C GLU A 744 -0.23 40.53 -21.77
N VAL A 745 0.83 39.86 -22.22
CA VAL A 745 1.09 38.45 -21.90
C VAL A 745 1.30 38.24 -20.39
N MET A 746 2.10 39.09 -19.74
CA MET A 746 2.30 38.98 -18.29
C MET A 746 1.03 39.32 -17.49
N THR A 747 0.17 40.18 -18.03
CA THR A 747 -1.14 40.49 -17.42
C THR A 747 -2.08 39.29 -17.50
N GLU A 748 -2.11 38.58 -18.63
CA GLU A 748 -2.88 37.36 -18.82
C GLU A 748 -2.38 36.25 -17.88
N LEU A 749 -1.06 36.01 -17.85
CA LEU A 749 -0.45 35.08 -16.90
C LEU A 749 -0.86 35.40 -15.46
N VAL A 750 -0.65 36.65 -15.02
CA VAL A 750 -1.01 37.10 -13.67
C VAL A 750 -2.52 37.04 -13.46
N GLY A 751 -3.36 37.01 -14.49
CA GLY A 751 -4.79 36.75 -14.40
C GLY A 751 -5.12 35.30 -14.04
N ASP A 752 -4.34 34.36 -14.56
CA ASP A 752 -4.59 32.92 -14.47
C ASP A 752 -3.87 32.22 -13.31
N LEU A 753 -2.93 32.90 -12.63
CA LEU A 753 -2.24 32.34 -11.46
C LEU A 753 -3.23 31.97 -10.34
N PRO A 754 -3.04 30.86 -9.61
CA PRO A 754 -3.85 30.52 -8.42
C PRO A 754 -3.62 31.50 -7.26
N ASP A 755 -4.61 31.69 -6.37
CA ASP A 755 -4.48 32.64 -5.24
C ASP A 755 -3.45 32.21 -4.18
N ALA A 756 -3.02 30.94 -4.19
CA ALA A 756 -2.08 30.36 -3.23
C ALA A 756 -0.59 30.54 -3.59
N VAL A 757 -0.24 31.12 -4.75
CA VAL A 757 1.16 31.30 -5.14
C VAL A 757 1.77 32.57 -4.54
N GLU A 758 3.06 32.56 -4.24
CA GLU A 758 3.81 33.78 -3.96
C GLU A 758 4.45 34.32 -5.24
N VAL A 759 4.41 35.64 -5.47
CA VAL A 759 4.94 36.23 -6.71
C VAL A 759 5.61 37.57 -6.45
N GLY A 760 6.86 37.70 -6.89
CA GLY A 760 7.60 38.96 -6.94
C GLY A 760 7.63 39.55 -8.36
N LEU A 761 7.79 40.86 -8.46
CA LEU A 761 7.99 41.55 -9.74
C LEU A 761 9.11 42.57 -9.64
N TRP A 762 10.11 42.40 -10.50
CA TRP A 762 11.20 43.33 -10.73
C TRP A 762 11.20 43.82 -12.18
N THR A 763 11.85 44.95 -12.39
CA THR A 763 12.08 45.50 -13.72
C THR A 763 13.34 46.36 -13.70
N PHE A 764 13.93 46.55 -14.87
CA PHE A 764 15.07 47.44 -15.07
C PHE A 764 14.86 48.34 -16.28
N GLY A 765 15.60 49.45 -16.34
CA GLY A 765 15.62 50.36 -17.49
C GLY A 765 14.35 51.22 -17.66
N HIS A 766 13.36 51.14 -16.77
CA HIS A 766 12.05 51.74 -17.06
C HIS A 766 11.87 53.22 -16.64
N ARG A 767 12.85 53.86 -15.99
CA ARG A 767 12.75 55.24 -15.46
C ARG A 767 13.82 56.18 -15.97
N VAL A 768 15.04 55.70 -16.14
CA VAL A 768 16.20 56.48 -16.58
C VAL A 768 16.45 56.22 -18.06
N ARG A 769 16.61 57.27 -18.86
CA ARG A 769 16.89 57.09 -20.30
C ARG A 769 18.30 56.56 -20.52
N GLU A 770 18.45 55.72 -21.52
CA GLU A 770 19.73 55.19 -21.99
C GLU A 770 20.77 56.31 -22.19
N GLY A 771 21.98 56.11 -21.67
CA GLY A 771 23.09 57.06 -21.73
C GLY A 771 23.03 58.20 -20.71
N GLN A 772 22.04 58.21 -19.81
CA GLN A 772 21.99 59.16 -18.69
C GLN A 772 22.65 58.58 -17.44
N THR A 773 23.22 59.45 -16.60
CA THR A 773 23.85 59.02 -15.35
C THR A 773 22.86 58.26 -14.46
N GLY A 774 23.17 56.98 -14.20
CA GLY A 774 22.37 56.10 -13.34
C GLY A 774 21.54 55.06 -14.10
N ASP A 775 21.58 55.04 -15.43
CA ASP A 775 20.89 54.07 -16.29
C ASP A 775 21.26 52.60 -15.98
N CYS A 776 22.54 52.29 -15.78
CA CYS A 776 22.99 50.95 -15.38
C CYS A 776 22.64 50.53 -13.95
N THR A 777 22.02 51.43 -13.17
CA THR A 777 21.55 51.14 -11.81
C THR A 777 20.04 51.32 -11.67
N ASP A 778 19.34 51.57 -12.78
CA ASP A 778 17.90 51.76 -12.80
C ASP A 778 17.17 50.43 -12.71
N ILE A 779 17.11 49.89 -11.49
CA ILE A 779 16.47 48.63 -11.14
C ILE A 779 15.44 48.91 -10.05
N GLU A 780 14.25 48.33 -10.18
CA GLU A 780 13.17 48.50 -9.23
C GLU A 780 12.48 47.18 -8.92
N GLN A 781 12.30 46.92 -7.63
CA GLN A 781 11.36 45.93 -7.13
C GLN A 781 9.98 46.57 -7.03
N LEU A 782 9.12 46.28 -8.01
CA LEU A 782 7.75 46.82 -8.03
C LEU A 782 6.85 46.10 -7.02
N VAL A 783 7.04 44.79 -6.89
CA VAL A 783 6.32 43.93 -5.96
C VAL A 783 7.32 43.01 -5.26
N PRO A 784 7.42 43.05 -3.92
CA PRO A 784 8.24 42.10 -3.18
C PRO A 784 7.67 40.69 -3.30
N LEU A 785 8.52 39.67 -3.26
CA LEU A 785 8.10 38.28 -3.22
C LEU A 785 7.23 38.04 -1.96
N GLY A 786 6.07 37.43 -2.15
CA GLY A 786 5.10 37.13 -1.09
C GLY A 786 3.73 36.80 -1.69
N PRO A 787 2.68 36.60 -0.85
CA PRO A 787 1.37 36.13 -1.30
C PRO A 787 0.78 36.97 -2.44
N LEU A 788 0.15 36.29 -3.42
CA LEU A 788 -0.35 36.92 -4.63
C LEU A 788 -1.28 38.11 -4.34
N ASN A 789 -0.83 39.31 -4.66
CA ASN A 789 -1.66 40.51 -4.73
C ASN A 789 -1.89 40.89 -6.20
N ARG A 790 -2.92 40.28 -6.79
CA ARG A 790 -3.22 40.41 -8.22
C ARG A 790 -3.44 41.85 -8.65
N GLU A 791 -4.19 42.64 -7.87
CA GLU A 791 -4.44 44.05 -8.17
C GLU A 791 -3.14 44.87 -8.24
N ARG A 792 -2.25 44.67 -7.27
CA ARG A 792 -0.96 45.37 -7.22
C ARG A 792 -0.03 44.95 -8.36
N LEU A 793 0.05 43.66 -8.69
CA LEU A 793 0.88 43.17 -9.80
C LEU A 793 0.41 43.73 -11.14
N LEU A 794 -0.89 43.67 -11.42
CA LEU A 794 -1.47 44.21 -12.65
C LEU A 794 -1.26 45.72 -12.77
N ALA A 795 -1.44 46.46 -11.67
CA ALA A 795 -1.17 47.91 -11.65
C ALA A 795 0.32 48.21 -11.92
N SER A 796 1.23 47.47 -11.28
CA SER A 796 2.68 47.61 -11.47
C SER A 796 3.12 47.31 -12.91
N LEU A 797 2.65 46.21 -13.50
CA LEU A 797 2.96 45.84 -14.89
C LEU A 797 2.54 46.92 -15.89
N SER A 798 1.34 47.50 -15.71
CA SER A 798 0.85 48.57 -16.58
C SER A 798 1.74 49.83 -16.59
N GLY A 799 2.47 50.07 -15.49
CA GLY A 799 3.33 51.23 -15.30
C GLY A 799 4.73 51.11 -15.91
N VAL A 800 5.15 49.91 -16.32
CA VAL A 800 6.49 49.69 -16.89
C VAL A 800 6.59 50.35 -18.26
N ALA A 801 7.62 51.18 -18.43
CA ALA A 801 7.93 51.91 -19.66
C ALA A 801 9.25 51.43 -20.27
N ALA A 802 9.40 51.56 -21.58
CA ALA A 802 10.62 51.19 -22.31
C ALA A 802 11.53 52.41 -22.52
N LEU A 803 12.50 52.67 -21.62
CA LEU A 803 13.29 53.92 -21.59
C LEU A 803 14.82 53.77 -21.59
N GLY A 804 15.37 52.76 -20.91
CA GLY A 804 16.74 52.76 -20.38
C GLY A 804 17.65 51.67 -20.94
N THR A 805 18.67 51.32 -20.17
CA THR A 805 19.71 50.33 -20.51
C THR A 805 19.34 48.96 -19.91
N THR A 806 20.00 47.87 -20.33
CA THR A 806 19.75 46.48 -19.88
C THR A 806 20.82 45.98 -18.86
N PRO A 807 20.68 46.24 -17.54
CA PRO A 807 21.56 45.74 -16.48
C PRO A 807 21.05 44.42 -15.84
N ILE A 808 21.09 43.32 -16.57
CA ILE A 808 20.67 41.97 -16.14
C ILE A 808 21.51 41.50 -14.94
N SER A 809 22.84 41.54 -15.03
CA SER A 809 23.77 41.08 -13.99
C SER A 809 23.50 41.76 -12.65
N GLU A 810 23.36 43.09 -12.64
CA GLU A 810 23.06 43.85 -11.41
C GLU A 810 21.64 43.55 -10.88
N THR A 811 20.70 43.24 -11.77
CA THR A 811 19.34 42.85 -11.38
C THR A 811 19.35 41.51 -10.65
N LEU A 812 20.06 40.51 -11.18
CA LEU A 812 20.16 39.19 -10.57
C LEU A 812 20.85 39.24 -9.20
N GLU A 813 21.91 40.02 -9.03
CA GLU A 813 22.56 40.21 -7.72
C GLU A 813 21.60 40.84 -6.69
N ARG A 814 20.80 41.83 -7.10
CA ARG A 814 19.82 42.48 -6.21
C ARG A 814 18.67 41.56 -5.82
N ILE A 815 18.21 40.74 -6.77
CA ILE A 815 17.22 39.71 -6.49
C ILE A 815 17.83 38.70 -5.51
N GLY A 816 19.01 38.17 -5.81
CA GLY A 816 19.74 37.24 -4.93
C GLY A 816 19.95 37.78 -3.52
N ALA A 817 20.24 39.08 -3.36
CA ALA A 817 20.37 39.73 -2.05
C ALA A 817 19.03 39.93 -1.31
N ALA A 818 17.91 39.96 -2.04
CA ALA A 818 16.57 40.14 -1.48
C ALA A 818 15.84 38.82 -1.16
N LEU A 819 16.31 37.70 -1.71
CA LEU A 819 15.72 36.37 -1.51
C LEU A 819 16.10 35.77 -0.13
N PRO A 820 15.18 35.02 0.52
CA PRO A 820 15.47 34.35 1.78
C PRO A 820 16.58 33.30 1.64
N ARG A 821 17.27 33.00 2.75
CA ARG A 821 18.33 31.97 2.85
C ARG A 821 17.86 30.82 3.73
N ASP A 822 16.69 30.29 3.42
CA ASP A 822 16.01 29.21 4.14
C ASP A 822 16.22 27.83 3.49
N GLY A 823 16.96 27.77 2.38
CA GLY A 823 17.26 26.55 1.65
C GLY A 823 16.20 26.15 0.62
N ASN A 824 15.13 26.95 0.47
CA ASN A 824 14.12 26.72 -0.55
C ASN A 824 14.65 27.08 -1.94
N PRO A 825 14.42 26.26 -2.98
CA PRO A 825 14.64 26.66 -4.37
C PRO A 825 13.97 27.99 -4.69
N GLN A 826 14.51 28.77 -5.62
CA GLN A 826 14.00 30.08 -6.06
C GLN A 826 13.92 30.13 -7.58
N LEU A 827 12.74 30.45 -8.14
CA LEU A 827 12.55 30.57 -9.59
C LEU A 827 12.58 32.04 -10.02
N ILE A 828 13.43 32.37 -10.99
CA ILE A 828 13.44 33.65 -11.69
C ILE A 828 13.00 33.42 -13.13
N VAL A 829 11.99 34.16 -13.59
CA VAL A 829 11.59 34.21 -15.00
C VAL A 829 11.91 35.61 -15.54
N LEU A 830 12.98 35.72 -16.32
CA LEU A 830 13.45 36.95 -16.95
C LEU A 830 12.91 37.06 -18.38
N VAL A 831 12.20 38.13 -18.69
CA VAL A 831 11.76 38.47 -20.06
C VAL A 831 12.59 39.64 -20.56
N THR A 832 13.39 39.45 -21.62
CA THR A 832 14.33 40.46 -22.15
C THR A 832 14.40 40.46 -23.68
N ASP A 833 14.58 41.63 -24.31
CA ASP A 833 14.88 41.76 -25.75
C ASP A 833 16.34 42.12 -26.06
N GLY A 834 17.18 42.18 -25.03
CA GLY A 834 18.55 42.69 -25.11
C GLY A 834 19.60 41.81 -24.42
N GLU A 835 20.87 42.05 -24.80
CA GLU A 835 22.03 41.52 -24.10
C GLU A 835 22.35 42.36 -22.86
N GLU A 836 23.24 41.85 -21.99
CA GLU A 836 23.77 42.65 -20.87
C GLU A 836 24.59 43.84 -21.41
N GLU A 837 24.24 45.07 -21.01
CA GLU A 837 24.84 46.31 -21.55
C GLU A 837 25.74 47.06 -20.56
N CYS A 838 25.76 46.68 -19.27
CA CYS A 838 26.37 47.48 -18.21
C CYS A 838 27.62 46.83 -17.60
N ARG A 839 27.59 45.53 -17.37
CA ARG A 839 28.75 44.75 -16.90
C ARG A 839 29.10 43.66 -17.91
N SER A 840 30.32 43.15 -17.84
CA SER A 840 30.87 42.29 -18.89
C SER A 840 30.64 40.79 -18.69
N ASP A 841 30.18 40.33 -17.52
CA ASP A 841 30.08 38.90 -17.25
C ASP A 841 28.77 38.54 -16.52
N LEU A 842 27.81 38.02 -17.28
CA LEU A 842 26.54 37.50 -16.77
C LEU A 842 26.70 36.11 -16.16
N LEU A 843 27.60 35.30 -16.72
CA LEU A 843 27.82 33.92 -16.28
C LEU A 843 28.46 33.90 -14.89
N GLU A 844 29.48 34.72 -14.67
CA GLU A 844 30.14 34.87 -13.36
C GLU A 844 29.13 35.21 -12.25
N VAL A 845 28.13 36.05 -12.53
CA VAL A 845 27.10 36.43 -11.56
C VAL A 845 26.17 35.26 -11.24
N VAL A 846 25.75 34.50 -12.24
CA VAL A 846 24.86 33.36 -12.05
C VAL A 846 25.55 32.24 -11.27
N GLU A 847 26.80 31.92 -11.62
CA GLU A 847 27.62 30.94 -10.90
C GLU A 847 27.87 31.37 -9.45
N ALA A 848 28.16 32.66 -9.20
CA ALA A 848 28.36 33.18 -7.85
C ALA A 848 27.11 33.08 -6.97
N LEU A 849 25.91 33.19 -7.55
CA LEU A 849 24.66 33.02 -6.80
C LEU A 849 24.46 31.55 -6.39
N ASP A 850 24.78 30.60 -7.27
CA ASP A 850 24.73 29.16 -6.95
C ASP A 850 25.74 28.79 -5.85
N ASP A 851 26.99 29.28 -5.96
CA ASP A 851 28.06 29.08 -4.96
C ASP A 851 27.72 29.64 -3.56
N ASP A 852 26.90 30.70 -3.49
CA ASP A 852 26.43 31.31 -2.25
C ASP A 852 25.30 30.49 -1.56
N GLY A 853 24.97 29.31 -2.08
CA GLY A 853 23.99 28.38 -1.51
C GLY A 853 22.53 28.74 -1.79
N LEU A 854 22.27 29.63 -2.75
CA LEU A 854 20.94 29.85 -3.31
C LEU A 854 20.65 28.77 -4.35
N GLN A 855 19.67 27.91 -4.07
CA GLN A 855 19.17 26.96 -5.07
C GLN A 855 18.33 27.70 -6.12
N LEU A 856 18.98 28.34 -7.08
CA LEU A 856 18.35 29.19 -8.10
C LEU A 856 18.00 28.41 -9.37
N SER A 857 16.80 28.62 -9.90
CA SER A 857 16.44 28.28 -11.28
C SER A 857 16.19 29.56 -12.08
N LEU A 858 17.01 29.83 -13.09
CA LEU A 858 16.94 31.03 -13.94
C LEU A 858 16.40 30.69 -15.34
N ASN A 859 15.11 30.95 -15.55
CA ASN A 859 14.49 30.84 -16.85
C ASN A 859 14.53 32.18 -17.57
N ILE A 860 15.08 32.20 -18.79
CA ILE A 860 15.22 33.40 -19.61
C ILE A 860 14.36 33.26 -20.86
N VAL A 861 13.40 34.17 -21.01
CA VAL A 861 12.56 34.30 -22.20
C VAL A 861 13.07 35.48 -23.02
N GLY A 862 13.82 35.17 -24.07
CA GLY A 862 14.23 36.13 -25.08
C GLY A 862 13.05 36.54 -25.95
N PHE A 863 12.90 37.83 -26.24
CA PHE A 863 11.82 38.32 -27.12
C PHE A 863 12.37 39.01 -28.37
N ALA A 864 12.11 38.40 -29.52
CA ALA A 864 12.59 38.85 -30.84
C ALA A 864 14.10 39.11 -30.89
N LEU A 865 14.88 38.20 -30.29
CA LEU A 865 16.34 38.16 -30.40
C LEU A 865 16.75 37.41 -31.68
N ASP A 866 17.68 37.99 -32.45
CA ASP A 866 18.15 37.44 -33.72
C ASP A 866 19.69 37.28 -33.79
N ARG A 867 20.42 37.80 -32.80
CA ARG A 867 21.88 37.74 -32.74
C ARG A 867 22.37 36.43 -32.10
N PRO A 868 23.07 35.55 -32.84
CA PRO A 868 23.52 34.25 -32.32
C PRO A 868 24.40 34.36 -31.07
N GLU A 869 25.22 35.41 -30.96
CA GLU A 869 26.11 35.63 -29.82
C GLU A 869 25.31 35.90 -28.53
N VAL A 870 24.22 36.69 -28.63
CA VAL A 870 23.33 37.01 -27.51
C VAL A 870 22.51 35.79 -27.12
N LEU A 871 22.00 35.05 -28.10
CA LEU A 871 21.27 33.80 -27.86
C LEU A 871 22.14 32.78 -27.10
N ALA A 872 23.40 32.64 -27.50
CA ALA A 872 24.35 31.74 -26.83
C ALA A 872 24.64 32.18 -25.39
N GLN A 873 24.90 33.49 -25.18
CA GLN A 873 25.19 34.02 -23.84
C GLN A 873 24.02 33.84 -22.86
N LEU A 874 22.79 34.12 -23.29
CA LEU A 874 21.60 33.95 -22.44
C LEU A 874 21.29 32.47 -22.21
N ALA A 875 21.53 31.60 -23.19
CA ALA A 875 21.40 30.16 -23.00
C ALA A 875 22.41 29.62 -21.98
N GLU A 876 23.67 30.04 -22.06
CA GLU A 876 24.72 29.65 -21.12
C GLU A 876 24.42 30.15 -19.70
N ALA A 877 23.93 31.39 -19.56
CA ALA A 877 23.51 31.93 -18.27
C ALA A 877 22.30 31.19 -17.67
N ALA A 878 21.30 30.84 -18.49
CA ALA A 878 20.15 30.06 -18.03
C ALA A 878 20.59 28.64 -17.59
N GLU A 879 21.48 28.00 -18.34
CA GLU A 879 22.03 26.69 -18.02
C GLU A 879 22.83 26.69 -16.71
N ALA A 880 23.72 27.67 -16.52
CA ALA A 880 24.46 27.85 -15.27
C ALA A 880 23.54 28.09 -14.07
N GLY A 881 22.42 28.78 -14.29
CA GLY A 881 21.38 29.00 -13.30
C GLY A 881 20.35 27.87 -13.24
N GLN A 882 20.65 26.67 -13.74
CA GLN A 882 19.79 25.48 -13.68
C GLN A 882 18.36 25.73 -14.23
N GLY A 883 18.24 26.60 -15.23
CA GLY A 883 17.00 26.96 -15.89
C GLY A 883 17.08 26.80 -17.41
N ARG A 884 16.15 27.43 -18.12
CA ARG A 884 16.01 27.29 -19.58
C ARG A 884 15.97 28.63 -20.30
N PHE A 885 16.57 28.67 -21.49
CA PHE A 885 16.44 29.78 -22.41
C PHE A 885 15.45 29.45 -23.53
N VAL A 886 14.46 30.31 -23.74
CA VAL A 886 13.50 30.21 -24.84
C VAL A 886 13.44 31.55 -25.58
N ASN A 887 13.62 31.52 -26.89
CA ASN A 887 13.51 32.72 -27.72
C ASN A 887 12.16 32.76 -28.44
N ALA A 888 11.30 33.70 -28.08
CA ALA A 888 9.99 33.93 -28.68
C ALA A 888 10.10 34.89 -29.86
N ALA A 889 9.57 34.49 -31.03
CA ALA A 889 9.58 35.33 -32.23
C ALA A 889 8.38 36.30 -32.31
N GLN A 890 7.25 35.95 -31.69
CA GLN A 890 5.97 36.67 -31.74
C GLN A 890 5.19 36.51 -30.42
N ALA A 891 4.08 37.25 -30.28
CA ALA A 891 3.29 37.31 -29.03
C ALA A 891 2.80 35.94 -28.52
N SER A 892 2.32 35.06 -29.42
CA SER A 892 1.88 33.71 -29.05
C SER A 892 3.02 32.84 -28.50
N ASP A 893 4.23 33.03 -29.05
CA ASP A 893 5.41 32.28 -28.65
C ASP A 893 5.91 32.78 -27.30
N LEU A 894 5.71 34.08 -27.00
CA LEU A 894 6.05 34.67 -25.71
C LEU A 894 5.17 34.11 -24.59
N ALA A 895 3.86 33.99 -24.82
CA ALA A 895 2.94 33.37 -23.88
C ALA A 895 3.31 31.90 -23.61
N ALA A 896 3.47 31.11 -24.67
CA ALA A 896 3.88 29.70 -24.55
C ALA A 896 5.26 29.53 -23.89
N ALA A 897 6.21 30.43 -24.15
CA ALA A 897 7.54 30.39 -23.54
C ALA A 897 7.49 30.68 -22.03
N ILE A 898 6.63 31.61 -21.60
CA ILE A 898 6.44 31.94 -20.19
C ILE A 898 5.70 30.79 -19.47
N GLU A 899 4.66 30.22 -20.07
CA GLU A 899 3.96 29.04 -19.53
C GLU A 899 4.91 27.83 -19.43
N GLY A 900 5.68 27.57 -20.48
CA GLY A 900 6.70 26.53 -20.50
C GLY A 900 7.79 26.77 -19.45
N ALA A 901 8.17 28.02 -19.16
CA ALA A 901 9.08 28.37 -18.08
C ALA A 901 8.50 28.11 -16.67
N LEU A 902 7.21 27.82 -16.55
CA LEU A 902 6.53 27.49 -15.30
C LEU A 902 6.10 26.00 -15.21
N ALA A 903 6.28 25.22 -16.29
CA ALA A 903 5.82 23.83 -16.37
C ALA A 903 6.68 22.85 -15.54
N VAL A 904 6.01 21.86 -14.94
CA VAL A 904 6.63 20.83 -14.09
C VAL A 904 7.38 19.80 -14.94
N PRO A 905 8.66 19.52 -14.67
CA PRO A 905 9.38 18.46 -15.36
C PRO A 905 8.96 17.08 -14.85
N PHE A 906 8.99 16.11 -15.76
CA PHE A 906 8.94 14.70 -15.43
C PHE A 906 10.07 13.95 -16.14
N SER A 907 10.53 12.88 -15.52
CA SER A 907 11.45 11.90 -16.08
C SER A 907 10.77 10.54 -16.19
N VAL A 908 11.12 9.81 -17.23
CA VAL A 908 10.69 8.44 -17.46
C VAL A 908 11.89 7.55 -17.23
N HIS A 909 11.75 6.62 -16.32
CA HIS A 909 12.77 5.68 -15.90
C HIS A 909 12.43 4.30 -16.42
N ASP A 910 13.44 3.60 -16.92
CA ASP A 910 13.32 2.16 -17.16
C ASP A 910 13.38 1.38 -15.83
N VAL A 911 13.27 0.06 -15.93
CA VAL A 911 13.30 -0.87 -14.79
C VAL A 911 14.62 -0.89 -14.01
N ALA A 912 15.71 -0.37 -14.58
CA ALA A 912 16.99 -0.21 -13.89
C ALA A 912 17.08 1.14 -13.15
N GLY A 913 16.08 2.01 -13.31
CA GLY A 913 16.04 3.36 -12.77
C GLY A 913 16.70 4.42 -13.66
N ASP A 914 17.20 4.04 -14.84
CA ASP A 914 17.84 4.97 -15.76
C ASP A 914 16.80 5.83 -16.49
N VAL A 915 17.09 7.12 -16.64
CA VAL A 915 16.22 8.04 -17.39
C VAL A 915 16.30 7.73 -18.88
N VAL A 916 15.19 7.27 -19.45
CA VAL A 916 15.03 6.92 -20.88
C VAL A 916 14.16 7.92 -21.64
N GLY A 917 13.50 8.84 -20.92
CA GLY A 917 12.75 9.94 -21.49
C GLY A 917 12.57 11.03 -20.46
N ALA A 918 12.32 12.25 -20.90
CA ALA A 918 11.94 13.35 -20.04
C ALA A 918 11.05 14.31 -20.83
N GLY A 919 10.22 15.06 -20.12
CA GLY A 919 9.36 16.06 -20.73
C GLY A 919 8.80 17.01 -19.69
N LEU A 920 7.97 17.94 -20.15
CA LEU A 920 7.21 18.80 -19.26
C LEU A 920 5.76 18.35 -19.26
N ILE A 921 5.11 18.45 -18.10
CA ILE A 921 3.65 18.31 -18.04
C ILE A 921 3.04 19.27 -19.06
N GLY A 922 2.17 18.75 -19.93
CA GLY A 922 1.48 19.55 -20.94
C GLY A 922 2.19 19.64 -22.30
N ASP A 923 3.42 19.15 -22.43
CA ASP A 923 4.13 19.12 -23.71
C ASP A 923 3.58 18.08 -24.70
N SER A 924 4.15 18.05 -25.90
CA SER A 924 3.98 16.97 -26.87
C SER A 924 4.26 15.61 -26.23
N ALA A 925 3.54 14.57 -26.66
CA ALA A 925 3.87 13.21 -26.22
C ALA A 925 5.30 12.86 -26.66
N ILE A 926 6.05 12.18 -25.80
CA ILE A 926 7.39 11.67 -26.12
C ILE A 926 7.27 10.28 -26.73
N ASP A 927 8.03 10.03 -27.79
CA ASP A 927 8.12 8.70 -28.37
C ASP A 927 8.93 7.80 -27.43
N LEU A 928 8.33 6.70 -27.00
CA LEU A 928 8.97 5.70 -26.16
C LEU A 928 8.80 4.33 -26.82
N PRO A 929 9.82 3.47 -26.78
CA PRO A 929 9.65 2.09 -27.20
C PRO A 929 8.58 1.37 -26.36
N VAL A 930 8.04 0.29 -26.90
CA VAL A 930 7.06 -0.52 -26.16
C VAL A 930 7.73 -1.19 -24.97
N GLY A 931 7.13 -1.04 -23.79
CA GLY A 931 7.71 -1.53 -22.54
C GLY A 931 7.02 -0.97 -21.31
N ARG A 932 7.54 -1.33 -20.13
CA ARG A 932 7.06 -0.85 -18.83
C ARG A 932 8.04 0.14 -18.21
N TYR A 933 7.51 1.25 -17.71
CA TYR A 933 8.29 2.38 -17.24
C TYR A 933 7.80 2.90 -15.88
N THR A 934 8.67 3.62 -15.19
CA THR A 934 8.32 4.44 -14.03
C THR A 934 8.41 5.90 -14.41
N VAL A 935 7.34 6.67 -14.23
CA VAL A 935 7.32 8.10 -14.49
C VAL A 935 7.43 8.85 -13.17
N ARG A 936 8.46 9.66 -13.04
CA ARG A 936 8.72 10.50 -11.87
C ARG A 936 8.43 11.96 -12.24
N VAL A 937 7.49 12.56 -11.52
CA VAL A 937 7.07 13.95 -11.71
C VAL A 937 7.61 14.75 -10.54
N GLU A 938 8.38 15.80 -10.81
CA GLU A 938 9.06 16.56 -9.75
C GLU A 938 8.12 17.61 -9.12
N THR A 939 7.45 17.22 -8.04
CA THR A 939 6.48 18.08 -7.29
C THR A 939 7.06 18.58 -5.98
N ARG A 940 6.66 19.79 -5.55
CA ARG A 940 7.24 20.54 -4.41
C ARG A 940 7.52 19.72 -3.15
N ASP A 941 6.54 18.97 -2.66
CA ASP A 941 6.65 18.31 -1.35
C ASP A 941 7.34 16.94 -1.46
N SER A 942 7.08 16.22 -2.55
CA SER A 942 7.68 14.92 -2.85
C SER A 942 7.53 14.59 -4.34
N PRO A 943 8.50 13.93 -4.98
CA PRO A 943 8.32 13.43 -6.34
C PRO A 943 7.11 12.48 -6.41
N LEU A 944 6.19 12.74 -7.32
CA LEU A 944 5.12 11.79 -7.61
C LEU A 944 5.68 10.70 -8.52
N VAL A 945 5.71 9.47 -8.02
CA VAL A 945 6.23 8.32 -8.76
C VAL A 945 5.06 7.46 -9.21
N VAL A 946 4.88 7.35 -10.52
CA VAL A 946 3.90 6.46 -11.15
C VAL A 946 4.64 5.26 -11.72
N GLN A 947 4.45 4.09 -11.13
CA GLN A 947 5.15 2.86 -11.51
C GLN A 947 4.35 2.03 -12.52
N ASP A 948 5.04 1.10 -13.18
CA ASP A 948 4.47 0.06 -14.05
C ASP A 948 3.63 0.59 -15.23
N ILE A 949 4.01 1.75 -15.77
CA ILE A 949 3.37 2.35 -16.95
C ILE A 949 3.69 1.54 -18.20
N GLU A 950 2.68 0.89 -18.76
CA GLU A 950 2.80 0.17 -20.03
C GLU A 950 2.64 1.14 -21.22
N VAL A 951 3.66 1.21 -22.07
CA VAL A 951 3.62 1.89 -23.36
C VAL A 951 3.40 0.84 -24.44
N VAL A 952 2.32 0.97 -25.21
CA VAL A 952 1.89 -0.01 -26.22
C VAL A 952 2.15 0.52 -27.64
N ALA A 953 2.46 -0.39 -28.57
CA ALA A 953 2.81 -0.07 -29.96
C ALA A 953 1.73 0.78 -30.64
N ASP A 954 2.14 1.81 -31.38
CA ASP A 954 1.28 2.65 -32.21
C ASP A 954 0.13 3.35 -31.44
N THR A 955 0.25 3.46 -30.11
CA THR A 955 -0.73 4.16 -29.25
C THR A 955 -0.07 5.30 -28.48
N THR A 956 -0.89 6.18 -27.92
CA THR A 956 -0.47 7.15 -26.89
C THR A 956 -0.98 6.69 -25.53
N THR A 957 -0.07 6.33 -24.64
CA THR A 957 -0.31 6.20 -23.21
C THR A 957 -0.33 7.60 -22.61
N GLU A 958 -1.47 8.04 -22.11
CA GLU A 958 -1.68 9.35 -21.49
C GLU A 958 -1.80 9.18 -19.98
N ILE A 959 -0.79 9.66 -19.24
CA ILE A 959 -0.85 9.81 -17.78
C ILE A 959 -1.53 11.15 -17.49
N ARG A 960 -2.69 11.09 -16.86
CA ARG A 960 -3.42 12.25 -16.37
C ARG A 960 -3.14 12.45 -14.91
N LEU A 961 -2.57 13.59 -14.60
CA LEU A 961 -2.34 14.10 -13.27
C LEU A 961 -3.49 15.05 -12.95
N ASP A 962 -4.46 14.55 -12.22
CA ASP A 962 -5.58 15.34 -11.72
C ASP A 962 -5.17 15.96 -10.40
N LYS A 963 -4.50 17.13 -10.48
CA LYS A 963 -4.23 17.87 -9.27
C LYS A 963 -5.46 18.63 -8.87
N GLN A 964 -5.80 18.43 -7.62
CA GLN A 964 -6.78 19.20 -6.93
C GLN A 964 -6.05 19.51 -5.60
N ALA A 965 -6.13 20.70 -4.96
CA ALA A 965 -5.43 21.06 -3.69
C ALA A 965 -4.06 20.40 -3.47
N GLU A 966 -3.87 19.56 -2.44
CA GLU A 966 -2.59 18.86 -2.17
C GLU A 966 -2.47 17.45 -2.79
N ASP A 967 -3.47 16.99 -3.53
CA ASP A 967 -3.49 15.63 -4.09
C ASP A 967 -3.35 15.64 -5.61
N ILE A 968 -2.62 14.66 -6.11
CA ILE A 968 -2.42 14.45 -7.53
C ILE A 968 -2.93 13.05 -7.84
N GLY A 969 -4.18 12.97 -8.30
CA GLY A 969 -4.76 11.75 -8.81
C GLY A 969 -4.06 11.32 -10.09
N VAL A 970 -3.89 10.02 -10.28
CA VAL A 970 -3.30 9.46 -11.49
C VAL A 970 -4.33 8.62 -12.21
N ALA A 971 -4.52 8.89 -13.50
CA ALA A 971 -5.28 8.03 -14.40
C ALA A 971 -4.44 7.75 -15.64
N ILE A 972 -4.38 6.49 -16.04
CA ILE A 972 -3.65 6.06 -17.23
C ILE A 972 -4.68 5.71 -18.29
N MET A 973 -4.52 6.25 -19.48
CA MET A 973 -5.40 5.95 -20.61
C MET A 973 -4.59 5.59 -21.84
N GLU A 974 -5.08 4.62 -22.60
CA GLU A 974 -4.53 4.30 -23.91
C GLU A 974 -5.41 4.88 -25.00
N ARG A 975 -4.80 5.56 -25.96
CA ARG A 975 -5.48 6.13 -27.12
C ARG A 975 -4.80 5.66 -28.41
N PRO A 976 -5.55 5.16 -29.41
CA PRO A 976 -5.00 4.87 -30.72
C PRO A 976 -4.59 6.12 -31.49
#